data_AF-A0A351L9T6-F1
#
_entry.id   AF-A0A351L9T6-F1
#
_cell.length_a   1.000
_cell.length_b   1.000
_cell.length_c   1.000
_cell.angle_alpha   90.00
_cell.angle_beta   90.00
_cell.angle_gamma   90.00
#
_symmetry.space_group_name_H-M   'P 1'
#
loop_
_entity.id
_entity.type
_entity.pdbx_description
1 polymer ?
#
loop_
_entity_poly.entity_id
_entity_poly.type
_entity_poly.pdbx_seq_one_letter_code
_entity_poly.pdbx_strand_id
1 'polypeptide(L)'
;MKVTQEDLIQIVEQASTLTEQLSNSFIPDQTTINEQLINSRWETWCQLVAQGNAEKFAKRLAWDGLDSNSVDTLFGSVRLADAKHLPVWTQTLREALEIDWETAYAGASHCLDAEKPIPFEEVYLPFICVARQKLIAQAGSNWQLLSPTLERQLLVRLASLCAQSLELEFSLFKALKQSAFTLLWGQGIVSTTHYQNFVNSLRMGELLSFFQKYSVLARLVAIATNMWVEEKAEFLQRLASDLPIIKETFQQDPDQIVDIKLNLSDLHNQGRSVIALTFASGLKLVYKPRTLGLESAYFQLLAWCNQQEVLLPFKIVKVIDCKTYGWMEYVEHLPCADAAAAQRYYQRAGMLLCLLYMLQATDCHQENLIASGEHSVLIDLETILQPVACEIDPKISEVGGAQYEATQQFFDSVLRTGLLPRWEFGAGGNAEDISGLGGVGEEIYIRKQKWQNINTDSMSVKYESEILPAEANTLSLNGVTLSPNDYVNEIVDGFRQMYDFLSERQEVLLANDSPLAAFTHQKVRFLFRNSQVYGDVLNKTLNPKYLQHGVDRSIQLDVLSRALLVADEKPSVWLLLALELHALEQMDIPYFVADSSSNALTINPVVIEGYFKQPSCDRMISCLRHLSDADLAQQISIIQGSFYSRIARSMTNVTPNNPGLDLDAIAPLTPAQLVQEAVEIGKQLQQRAIYSGLHSNEVHLGLCSGTLKGAATQTKPKGFTSLAG
;
A
#
# COMPACT_ATOMS: atom_id res chain seq x y z
N MET A 1 -18.79 30.96 14.99
CA MET A 1 -20.02 30.43 15.63
C MET A 1 -19.65 29.94 17.03
N LYS A 2 -20.54 29.90 18.02
CA LYS A 2 -20.22 29.29 19.33
C LYS A 2 -20.66 27.82 19.31
N VAL A 3 -19.75 26.89 19.51
CA VAL A 3 -20.05 25.44 19.53
C VAL A 3 -20.32 25.03 20.97
N THR A 4 -21.52 24.55 21.24
CA THR A 4 -21.89 24.13 22.59
C THR A 4 -21.29 22.75 22.91
N GLN A 5 -21.27 22.40 24.20
CA GLN A 5 -20.85 21.06 24.61
C GLN A 5 -21.84 19.99 24.13
N GLU A 6 -23.13 20.31 24.06
CA GLU A 6 -24.18 19.41 23.56
C GLU A 6 -24.00 19.10 22.07
N ASP A 7 -23.62 20.10 21.26
CA ASP A 7 -23.30 19.90 19.84
C ASP A 7 -22.18 18.86 19.66
N LEU A 8 -21.13 18.94 20.49
CA LEU A 8 -20.01 17.98 20.43
C LEU A 8 -20.39 16.61 20.97
N ILE A 9 -21.21 16.54 22.03
CA ILE A 9 -21.71 15.27 22.55
C ILE A 9 -22.49 14.54 21.47
N GLN A 10 -23.37 15.23 20.74
CA GLN A 10 -24.12 14.64 19.62
C GLN A 10 -23.17 14.03 18.57
N ILE A 11 -22.14 14.78 18.16
CA ILE A 11 -21.15 14.29 17.19
C ILE A 11 -20.41 13.08 17.74
N VAL A 12 -19.97 13.11 19.01
CA VAL A 12 -19.25 11.99 19.65
C VAL A 12 -20.12 10.74 19.73
N GLU A 13 -21.37 10.87 20.17
CA GLU A 13 -22.31 9.75 20.29
C GLU A 13 -22.55 9.11 18.91
N GLN A 14 -22.76 9.91 17.87
CA GLN A 14 -22.96 9.39 16.51
C GLN A 14 -21.69 8.83 15.88
N ALA A 15 -20.52 9.42 16.14
CA ALA A 15 -19.23 9.01 15.59
C ALA A 15 -18.56 7.84 16.35
N SER A 16 -19.21 7.35 17.40
CA SER A 16 -18.69 6.24 18.22
C SER A 16 -18.62 4.94 17.42
N THR A 17 -17.49 4.25 17.51
CA THR A 17 -17.24 2.99 16.80
C THR A 17 -17.85 1.79 17.52
N LEU A 18 -17.99 0.65 16.85
CA LEU A 18 -18.45 -0.58 17.50
C LEU A 18 -17.59 -0.94 18.73
N THR A 19 -16.26 -0.82 18.59
CA THR A 19 -15.31 -1.10 19.66
C THR A 19 -15.49 -0.16 20.85
N GLU A 20 -15.72 1.13 20.59
CA GLU A 20 -15.95 2.12 21.65
C GLU A 20 -17.28 1.90 22.37
N GLN A 21 -18.34 1.52 21.64
CA GLN A 21 -19.64 1.24 22.24
C GLN A 21 -19.66 -0.05 23.06
N LEU A 22 -18.77 -0.99 22.76
CA LEU A 22 -18.51 -2.19 23.57
C LEU A 22 -17.73 -1.89 24.86
N SER A 23 -17.14 -0.70 24.97
CA SER A 23 -16.44 -0.25 26.17
C SER A 23 -17.39 0.41 27.17
N ASN A 24 -16.90 0.68 28.39
CA ASN A 24 -17.68 1.40 29.42
C ASN A 24 -17.85 2.91 29.14
N SER A 25 -17.42 3.41 27.97
CA SER A 25 -17.50 4.83 27.61
C SER A 25 -18.90 5.25 27.14
N PHE A 26 -19.74 4.31 26.72
CA PHE A 26 -21.09 4.59 26.21
C PHE A 26 -22.12 3.74 26.93
N ILE A 27 -23.34 4.28 27.07
CA ILE A 27 -24.50 3.59 27.62
C ILE A 27 -25.64 3.56 26.59
N PRO A 28 -26.50 2.53 26.58
CA PRO A 28 -27.59 2.46 25.62
C PRO A 28 -28.66 3.53 25.89
N ASP A 29 -29.13 4.21 24.85
CA ASP A 29 -30.28 5.12 24.95
C ASP A 29 -31.58 4.33 24.82
N GLN A 30 -32.17 3.96 25.96
CA GLN A 30 -33.43 3.20 26.02
C GLN A 30 -34.66 4.03 25.60
N THR A 31 -34.53 5.33 25.34
CA THR A 31 -35.67 6.19 25.00
C THR A 31 -36.10 6.09 23.53
N THR A 32 -35.24 5.59 22.65
CA THR A 32 -35.48 5.54 21.19
C THR A 32 -34.97 4.23 20.58
N ILE A 33 -35.78 3.17 20.59
CA ILE A 33 -35.44 1.89 19.93
C ILE A 33 -35.92 1.96 18.47
N ASN A 34 -34.99 1.93 17.51
CA ASN A 34 -35.29 1.84 16.09
C ASN A 34 -35.01 0.41 15.58
N GLU A 35 -36.01 -0.48 15.71
CA GLU A 35 -35.90 -1.88 15.32
C GLU A 35 -35.55 -2.06 13.83
N GLN A 36 -36.03 -1.19 12.95
CA GLN A 36 -35.71 -1.26 11.52
C GLN A 36 -34.22 -1.00 11.25
N LEU A 37 -33.65 0.00 11.93
CA LEU A 37 -32.22 0.30 11.81
C LEU A 37 -31.35 -0.84 12.36
N ILE A 38 -31.73 -1.39 13.52
CA ILE A 38 -31.04 -2.53 14.15
C ILE A 38 -31.03 -3.73 13.19
N ASN A 39 -32.20 -4.11 12.65
CA ASN A 39 -32.32 -5.23 11.71
C ASN A 39 -31.51 -4.99 10.42
N SER A 40 -31.53 -3.77 9.89
CA SER A 40 -30.74 -3.44 8.70
C SER A 40 -29.23 -3.55 8.94
N ARG A 41 -28.75 -3.17 10.13
CA ARG A 41 -27.34 -3.32 10.52
C ARG A 41 -26.95 -4.78 10.68
N TRP A 42 -27.80 -5.59 11.30
CA TRP A 42 -27.64 -7.05 11.38
C TRP A 42 -27.48 -7.71 10.01
N GLU A 43 -28.42 -7.45 9.10
CA GLU A 43 -28.39 -8.00 7.75
C GLU A 43 -27.14 -7.56 7.00
N THR A 44 -26.80 -6.27 7.08
CA THR A 44 -25.61 -5.72 6.42
C THR A 44 -24.33 -6.35 6.96
N TRP A 45 -24.21 -6.49 8.27
CA TRP A 45 -23.01 -7.07 8.90
C TRP A 45 -22.86 -8.54 8.52
N CYS A 46 -23.92 -9.34 8.66
CA CYS A 46 -23.93 -10.74 8.27
C CYS A 46 -23.61 -10.93 6.78
N GLN A 47 -24.20 -10.11 5.91
CA GLN A 47 -23.92 -10.16 4.48
C GLN A 47 -22.46 -9.83 4.18
N LEU A 48 -21.89 -8.84 4.88
CA LEU A 48 -20.52 -8.41 4.63
C LEU A 48 -19.49 -9.40 5.15
N VAL A 49 -19.63 -9.96 6.34
CA VAL A 49 -18.55 -10.81 6.92
C VAL A 49 -18.76 -12.29 6.64
N ALA A 50 -20.01 -12.71 6.45
CA ALA A 50 -20.36 -14.13 6.30
C ALA A 50 -21.13 -14.45 5.00
N GLN A 51 -21.31 -13.47 4.10
CA GLN A 51 -22.08 -13.65 2.86
C GLN A 51 -23.51 -14.17 3.10
N GLY A 52 -24.11 -13.77 4.22
CA GLY A 52 -25.46 -14.19 4.63
C GLY A 52 -25.52 -15.53 5.35
N ASN A 53 -24.38 -16.19 5.61
CA ASN A 53 -24.34 -17.43 6.39
C ASN A 53 -24.45 -17.14 7.89
N ALA A 54 -25.60 -17.48 8.48
CA ALA A 54 -25.90 -17.23 9.89
C ALA A 54 -24.95 -17.94 10.87
N GLU A 55 -24.53 -19.17 10.59
CA GLU A 55 -23.64 -19.94 11.47
C GLU A 55 -22.23 -19.32 11.50
N LYS A 56 -21.69 -18.96 10.33
CA LYS A 56 -20.41 -18.25 10.24
C LYS A 56 -20.46 -16.90 10.93
N PHE A 57 -21.59 -16.21 10.87
CA PHE A 57 -21.75 -14.93 11.54
C PHE A 57 -21.88 -15.08 13.06
N ALA A 58 -22.64 -16.07 13.55
CA ALA A 58 -22.69 -16.40 14.97
C ALA A 58 -21.29 -16.74 15.52
N LYS A 59 -20.49 -17.48 14.74
CA LYS A 59 -19.09 -17.77 15.06
C LYS A 59 -18.25 -16.50 15.19
N ARG A 60 -18.37 -15.56 14.22
CA ARG A 60 -17.70 -14.25 14.26
C ARG A 60 -18.01 -13.49 15.55
N LEU A 61 -19.26 -13.46 15.97
CA LEU A 61 -19.69 -12.77 17.20
C LEU A 61 -19.13 -13.47 18.44
N ALA A 62 -19.27 -14.80 18.51
CA ALA A 62 -18.79 -15.59 19.63
C ALA A 62 -17.29 -15.47 19.85
N TRP A 63 -16.49 -15.29 18.80
CA TRP A 63 -15.05 -15.09 18.92
C TRP A 63 -14.68 -13.80 19.63
N ASP A 64 -15.52 -12.77 19.62
CA ASP A 64 -15.33 -11.54 20.41
C ASP A 64 -16.15 -11.55 21.71
N GLY A 65 -16.74 -12.70 22.07
CA GLY A 65 -17.59 -12.81 23.26
C GLY A 65 -18.92 -12.04 23.12
N LEU A 66 -19.35 -11.75 21.90
CA LEU A 66 -20.59 -11.04 21.62
C LEU A 66 -21.76 -12.01 21.51
N ASP A 67 -22.86 -11.72 22.21
CA ASP A 67 -24.15 -12.38 22.03
C ASP A 67 -25.15 -11.47 21.32
N SER A 68 -26.31 -12.01 20.93
CA SER A 68 -27.33 -11.26 20.19
C SER A 68 -27.84 -10.05 20.98
N ASN A 69 -28.03 -10.18 22.29
CA ASN A 69 -28.54 -9.11 23.15
C ASN A 69 -27.54 -7.94 23.25
N SER A 70 -26.25 -8.25 23.34
CA SER A 70 -25.18 -7.27 23.35
C SER A 70 -25.15 -6.51 22.03
N VAL A 71 -25.27 -7.21 20.89
CA VAL A 71 -25.25 -6.59 19.55
C VAL A 71 -26.50 -5.74 19.29
N ASP A 72 -27.69 -6.17 19.70
CA ASP A 72 -28.93 -5.37 19.58
C ASP A 72 -28.80 -4.04 20.34
N THR A 73 -28.14 -4.09 21.50
CA THR A 73 -27.86 -2.92 22.32
C THR A 73 -26.87 -1.97 21.64
N LEU A 74 -25.86 -2.49 20.93
CA LEU A 74 -24.87 -1.69 20.18
C LEU A 74 -25.47 -1.03 18.93
N PHE A 75 -26.44 -1.67 18.29
CA PHE A 75 -27.02 -1.14 17.06
C PHE A 75 -28.06 -0.05 17.31
N GLY A 76 -28.50 0.13 18.55
CA GLY A 76 -29.34 1.24 18.98
C GLY A 76 -28.62 2.58 19.07
N SER A 77 -29.33 3.59 19.57
CA SER A 77 -28.73 4.88 19.93
C SER A 77 -27.94 4.73 21.24
N VAL A 78 -26.81 5.44 21.34
CA VAL A 78 -25.96 5.44 22.54
C VAL A 78 -25.82 6.84 23.12
N ARG A 79 -25.57 6.90 24.42
CA ARG A 79 -25.18 8.12 25.14
C ARG A 79 -23.78 8.00 25.70
N LEU A 80 -23.07 9.12 25.76
CA LEU A 80 -21.77 9.17 26.42
C LEU A 80 -21.96 8.98 27.93
N ALA A 81 -21.24 8.02 28.53
CA ALA A 81 -21.39 7.70 29.95
C ALA A 81 -20.97 8.87 30.85
N ASP A 82 -19.96 9.64 30.43
CA ASP A 82 -19.53 10.87 31.10
C ASP A 82 -19.47 12.05 30.12
N ALA A 83 -20.55 12.82 30.08
CA ALA A 83 -20.69 14.02 29.26
C ALA A 83 -19.61 15.10 29.53
N LYS A 84 -18.88 15.04 30.66
CA LYS A 84 -17.84 16.03 31.00
C LYS A 84 -16.50 15.73 30.33
N HIS A 85 -16.23 14.48 29.98
CA HIS A 85 -14.95 14.05 29.43
C HIS A 85 -15.11 13.68 27.95
N LEU A 86 -14.96 14.67 27.08
CA LEU A 86 -14.99 14.46 25.64
C LEU A 86 -13.64 13.94 25.11
N PRO A 87 -13.63 13.16 24.01
CA PRO A 87 -12.41 12.77 23.33
C PRO A 87 -11.54 13.96 22.91
N VAL A 88 -10.22 13.80 22.95
CA VAL A 88 -9.24 14.88 22.68
C VAL A 88 -9.46 15.56 21.31
N TRP A 89 -9.86 14.80 20.28
CA TRP A 89 -10.11 15.33 18.94
C TRP A 89 -11.23 16.38 18.91
N THR A 90 -12.19 16.33 19.86
CA THR A 90 -13.30 17.29 19.91
C THR A 90 -12.84 18.71 20.19
N GLN A 91 -11.70 18.87 20.87
CA GLN A 91 -11.11 20.19 21.13
C GLN A 91 -10.64 20.84 19.82
N THR A 92 -9.98 20.08 18.95
CA THR A 92 -9.57 20.55 17.61
C THR A 92 -10.77 20.89 16.74
N LEU A 93 -11.81 20.04 16.77
CA LEU A 93 -13.05 20.33 16.05
C LEU A 93 -13.69 21.64 16.54
N ARG A 94 -13.80 21.82 17.86
CA ARG A 94 -14.35 23.04 18.47
C ARG A 94 -13.56 24.27 17.99
N GLU A 95 -12.24 24.26 18.16
CA GLU A 95 -11.37 25.38 17.78
C GLU A 95 -11.52 25.75 16.30
N ALA A 96 -11.59 24.75 15.41
CA ALA A 96 -11.73 24.97 13.98
C ALA A 96 -13.14 25.47 13.58
N LEU A 97 -14.19 25.12 14.32
CA LEU A 97 -15.55 25.61 14.05
C LEU A 97 -15.82 26.99 14.66
N GLU A 98 -15.08 27.36 15.71
CA GLU A 98 -15.23 28.65 16.39
C GLU A 98 -14.35 29.76 15.79
N ILE A 99 -13.27 29.40 15.08
CA ILE A 99 -12.38 30.39 14.44
C ILE A 99 -13.13 31.18 13.35
N ASP A 100 -12.89 32.49 13.33
CA ASP A 100 -13.41 33.37 12.29
C ASP A 100 -12.72 33.08 10.94
N TRP A 101 -13.50 33.01 9.86
CA TRP A 101 -13.01 32.63 8.55
C TRP A 101 -12.08 33.68 7.92
N GLU A 102 -12.23 34.99 8.23
CA GLU A 102 -11.26 35.99 7.78
C GLU A 102 -9.91 35.79 8.47
N THR A 103 -9.95 35.46 9.76
CA THR A 103 -8.74 35.12 10.52
C THR A 103 -8.09 33.85 9.96
N ALA A 104 -8.87 32.81 9.68
CA ALA A 104 -8.37 31.58 9.06
C ALA A 104 -7.77 31.84 7.67
N TYR A 105 -8.44 32.64 6.84
CA TYR A 105 -7.95 33.01 5.52
C TYR A 105 -6.64 33.81 5.60
N ALA A 106 -6.58 34.82 6.47
CA ALA A 106 -5.35 35.59 6.69
C ALA A 106 -4.18 34.73 7.20
N GLY A 107 -4.46 33.71 8.02
CA GLY A 107 -3.43 32.84 8.61
C GLY A 107 -3.00 31.65 7.74
N ALA A 108 -3.82 31.23 6.77
CA ALA A 108 -3.64 29.99 6.00
C ALA A 108 -3.66 30.15 4.48
N SER A 109 -4.02 31.32 3.92
CA SER A 109 -4.17 31.50 2.46
C SER A 109 -2.90 31.25 1.64
N HIS A 110 -1.71 31.32 2.23
CA HIS A 110 -0.44 31.02 1.56
C HIS A 110 -0.27 29.53 1.19
N CYS A 111 -1.12 28.62 1.69
CA CYS A 111 -1.13 27.21 1.26
C CYS A 111 -2.02 26.96 0.01
N LEU A 112 -2.77 27.97 -0.43
CA LEU A 112 -3.60 27.92 -1.64
C LEU A 112 -2.74 28.16 -2.89
N ASP A 113 -3.13 27.51 -3.99
CA ASP A 113 -2.45 27.60 -5.28
C ASP A 113 -3.51 27.73 -6.38
N ALA A 114 -3.59 28.92 -6.98
CA ALA A 114 -4.59 29.22 -8.01
C ALA A 114 -4.40 28.41 -9.30
N GLU A 115 -3.18 27.93 -9.59
CA GLU A 115 -2.91 27.07 -10.74
C GLU A 115 -3.27 25.61 -10.47
N LYS A 116 -3.34 25.22 -9.19
CA LYS A 116 -3.66 23.86 -8.74
C LYS A 116 -4.74 23.90 -7.65
N PRO A 117 -5.95 24.39 -7.94
CA PRO A 117 -6.99 24.53 -6.91
C PRO A 117 -7.40 23.16 -6.35
N ILE A 118 -7.73 23.13 -5.06
CA ILE A 118 -8.27 21.94 -4.38
C ILE A 118 -9.79 22.11 -4.20
N PRO A 119 -10.60 21.06 -4.42
CA PRO A 119 -12.05 21.14 -4.25
C PRO A 119 -12.47 21.58 -2.84
N PHE A 120 -13.24 22.66 -2.76
CA PHE A 120 -13.74 23.22 -1.51
C PHE A 120 -12.64 23.74 -0.55
N GLU A 121 -11.49 24.15 -1.09
CA GLU A 121 -10.30 24.51 -0.30
C GLU A 121 -10.54 25.53 0.82
N GLU A 122 -11.49 26.45 0.63
CA GLU A 122 -11.84 27.47 1.62
C GLU A 122 -12.45 26.87 2.90
N VAL A 123 -13.16 25.73 2.78
CA VAL A 123 -13.83 25.05 3.90
C VAL A 123 -12.83 24.51 4.92
N TYR A 124 -11.61 24.21 4.49
CA TYR A 124 -10.61 23.56 5.34
C TYR A 124 -9.65 24.55 6.02
N LEU A 125 -9.58 25.81 5.56
CA LEU A 125 -8.69 26.83 6.12
C LEU A 125 -8.78 27.00 7.65
N PRO A 126 -9.98 26.93 8.28
CA PRO A 126 -10.09 26.92 9.73
C PRO A 126 -9.24 25.83 10.41
N PHE A 127 -9.27 24.61 9.87
CA PHE A 127 -8.48 23.49 10.38
C PHE A 127 -6.98 23.69 10.13
N ILE A 128 -6.60 24.23 8.97
CA ILE A 128 -5.19 24.56 8.67
C ILE A 128 -4.65 25.60 9.66
N CYS A 129 -5.43 26.62 9.96
CA CYS A 129 -5.05 27.67 10.92
C CYS A 129 -4.85 27.10 12.34
N VAL A 130 -5.78 26.26 12.81
CA VAL A 130 -5.65 25.57 14.10
C VAL A 130 -4.43 24.64 14.13
N ALA A 131 -4.23 23.85 13.06
CA ALA A 131 -3.07 22.96 12.93
C ALA A 131 -1.76 23.74 13.06
N ARG A 132 -1.64 24.85 12.33
CA ARG A 132 -0.49 25.75 12.38
C ARG A 132 -0.24 26.28 13.80
N GLN A 133 -1.26 26.77 14.48
CA GLN A 133 -1.11 27.30 15.84
C GLN A 133 -0.60 26.23 16.82
N LYS A 134 -1.15 25.01 16.74
CA LYS A 134 -0.71 23.88 17.57
C LYS A 134 0.71 23.45 17.24
N LEU A 135 1.06 23.40 15.96
CA LEU A 135 2.39 23.02 15.51
C LEU A 135 3.45 24.06 15.92
N ILE A 136 3.16 25.36 15.82
CA ILE A 136 4.04 26.41 16.34
C ILE A 136 4.28 26.23 17.84
N ALA A 137 3.21 25.93 18.60
CA ALA A 137 3.31 25.72 20.04
C ALA A 137 4.14 24.48 20.41
N GLN A 138 4.10 23.41 19.61
CA GLN A 138 4.85 22.17 19.86
C GLN A 138 6.29 22.18 19.31
N ALA A 139 6.52 22.77 18.14
CA ALA A 139 7.83 22.79 17.49
C ALA A 139 8.74 23.92 17.98
N GLY A 140 8.18 24.98 18.60
CA GLY A 140 8.95 26.12 19.09
C GLY A 140 9.73 26.81 17.96
N SER A 141 11.03 27.07 18.19
CA SER A 141 11.91 27.71 17.19
C SER A 141 12.10 26.88 15.92
N ASN A 142 11.91 25.55 15.98
CA ASN A 142 12.09 24.66 14.83
C ASN A 142 11.02 24.87 13.74
N TRP A 143 9.92 25.57 14.06
CA TRP A 143 8.92 25.99 13.08
C TRP A 143 9.50 26.81 11.93
N GLN A 144 10.61 27.54 12.16
CA GLN A 144 11.26 28.34 11.12
C GLN A 144 11.80 27.51 9.94
N LEU A 145 11.91 26.19 10.10
CA LEU A 145 12.32 25.25 9.06
C LEU A 145 11.17 24.81 8.14
N LEU A 146 9.95 25.32 8.36
CA LEU A 146 8.74 24.91 7.65
C LEU A 146 8.52 25.67 6.34
N SER A 147 8.01 24.96 5.33
CA SER A 147 7.54 25.51 4.06
C SER A 147 6.00 25.51 4.00
N PRO A 148 5.36 26.49 3.31
CA PRO A 148 3.94 26.46 2.94
C PRO A 148 3.44 25.11 2.39
N THR A 149 4.32 24.35 1.73
CA THR A 149 4.06 23.01 1.20
C THR A 149 3.54 22.03 2.28
N LEU A 150 4.01 22.14 3.52
CA LEU A 150 3.54 21.27 4.62
C LEU A 150 2.07 21.50 4.93
N GLU A 151 1.63 22.76 5.03
CA GLU A 151 0.22 23.09 5.31
C GLU A 151 -0.69 22.67 4.14
N ARG A 152 -0.20 22.82 2.90
CA ARG A 152 -0.90 22.36 1.70
C ARG A 152 -1.10 20.84 1.67
N GLN A 153 -0.20 20.05 2.27
CA GLN A 153 -0.39 18.61 2.43
C GLN A 153 -1.61 18.29 3.30
N LEU A 154 -1.77 18.99 4.43
CA LEU A 154 -2.95 18.82 5.28
C LEU A 154 -4.21 19.21 4.52
N LEU A 155 -4.16 20.30 3.75
CA LEU A 155 -5.27 20.73 2.90
C LEU A 155 -5.72 19.62 1.92
N VAL A 156 -4.77 19.00 1.21
CA VAL A 156 -5.05 17.86 0.31
C VAL A 156 -5.64 16.67 1.07
N ARG A 157 -5.12 16.35 2.27
CA ARG A 157 -5.63 15.25 3.10
C ARG A 157 -7.05 15.51 3.60
N LEU A 158 -7.35 16.72 4.04
CA LEU A 158 -8.71 17.08 4.49
C LEU A 158 -9.69 17.07 3.31
N ALA A 159 -9.25 17.52 2.14
CA ALA A 159 -10.04 17.46 0.92
C ALA A 159 -10.33 16.02 0.49
N SER A 160 -9.38 15.09 0.58
CA SER A 160 -9.63 13.68 0.21
C SER A 160 -10.64 13.00 1.12
N LEU A 161 -10.67 13.36 2.41
CA LEU A 161 -11.68 12.88 3.36
C LEU A 161 -13.07 13.48 3.09
N CYS A 162 -13.14 14.78 2.81
CA CYS A 162 -14.41 15.50 2.70
C CYS A 162 -15.03 15.46 1.29
N ALA A 163 -14.23 15.16 0.27
CA ALA A 163 -14.56 15.29 -1.15
C ALA A 163 -15.96 14.76 -1.51
N GLN A 164 -16.25 13.49 -1.20
CA GLN A 164 -17.52 12.86 -1.58
C GLN A 164 -18.73 13.46 -0.85
N SER A 165 -18.56 13.85 0.41
CA SER A 165 -19.65 14.41 1.22
C SER A 165 -19.97 15.85 0.80
N LEU A 166 -18.95 16.68 0.57
CA LEU A 166 -19.14 18.04 0.09
C LEU A 166 -19.66 18.06 -1.36
N GLU A 167 -19.23 17.12 -2.21
CA GLU A 167 -19.80 16.95 -3.55
C GLU A 167 -21.31 16.70 -3.49
N LEU A 168 -21.72 15.74 -2.65
CA LEU A 168 -23.12 15.38 -2.48
C LEU A 168 -23.94 16.58 -1.99
N GLU A 169 -23.48 17.28 -0.95
CA GLU A 169 -24.17 18.46 -0.43
C GLU A 169 -24.24 19.59 -1.44
N PHE A 170 -23.15 19.84 -2.17
CA PHE A 170 -23.13 20.88 -3.20
C PHE A 170 -24.09 20.54 -4.35
N SER A 171 -24.13 19.28 -4.77
CA SER A 171 -25.05 18.79 -5.79
C SER A 171 -26.52 18.91 -5.34
N LEU A 172 -26.83 18.62 -4.07
CA LEU A 172 -28.16 18.85 -3.49
C LEU A 172 -28.50 20.35 -3.40
N PHE A 173 -27.56 21.18 -2.97
CA PHE A 173 -27.73 22.64 -2.91
C PHE A 173 -28.05 23.24 -4.28
N LYS A 174 -27.32 22.80 -5.33
CA LYS A 174 -27.59 23.19 -6.72
C LYS A 174 -28.99 22.77 -7.16
N ALA A 175 -29.37 21.51 -6.91
CA ALA A 175 -30.67 20.98 -7.31
C ALA A 175 -31.86 21.71 -6.66
N LEU A 176 -31.73 22.17 -5.41
CA LEU A 176 -32.78 22.90 -4.70
C LEU A 176 -32.91 24.37 -5.13
N LYS A 177 -31.84 24.98 -5.66
CA LYS A 177 -31.80 26.41 -6.02
C LYS A 177 -31.85 26.69 -7.52
N GLN A 178 -31.75 25.66 -8.38
CA GLN A 178 -31.81 25.81 -9.83
C GLN A 178 -33.16 25.33 -10.41
N SER A 179 -33.63 26.02 -11.45
CA SER A 179 -34.69 25.48 -12.30
C SER A 179 -34.13 24.34 -13.17
N ALA A 180 -34.92 23.28 -13.40
CA ALA A 180 -34.51 22.13 -14.23
C ALA A 180 -34.00 22.52 -15.64
N PHE A 181 -34.45 23.69 -16.15
CA PHE A 181 -34.03 24.24 -17.44
C PHE A 181 -32.55 24.70 -17.45
N THR A 182 -32.08 25.31 -16.35
CA THR A 182 -30.70 25.82 -16.23
C THR A 182 -29.69 24.67 -16.08
N LEU A 183 -30.09 23.59 -15.41
CA LEU A 183 -29.27 22.41 -15.14
C LEU A 183 -28.97 21.60 -16.42
N LEU A 184 -29.87 21.65 -17.41
CA LEU A 184 -29.76 20.93 -18.69
C LEU A 184 -29.06 21.72 -19.81
N TRP A 185 -29.08 23.06 -19.77
CA TRP A 185 -28.67 23.92 -20.90
C TRP A 185 -27.59 24.97 -20.56
N GLY A 186 -27.16 25.09 -19.30
CA GLY A 186 -26.17 26.07 -18.84
C GLY A 186 -24.70 25.72 -19.11
N GLN A 187 -24.37 25.00 -20.17
CA GLN A 187 -22.98 24.67 -20.49
C GLN A 187 -22.31 25.83 -21.24
N GLY A 188 -21.36 26.51 -20.59
CA GLY A 188 -20.42 27.42 -21.28
C GLY A 188 -20.00 28.70 -20.54
N ILE A 189 -20.61 29.06 -19.40
CA ILE A 189 -20.19 30.22 -18.60
C ILE A 189 -19.62 29.72 -17.27
N VAL A 190 -18.35 30.03 -17.00
CA VAL A 190 -17.68 29.77 -15.71
C VAL A 190 -18.22 30.76 -14.67
N SER A 191 -19.39 30.44 -14.10
CA SER A 191 -19.95 31.16 -12.96
C SER A 191 -19.47 30.51 -11.66
N THR A 192 -19.25 31.32 -10.63
CA THR A 192 -18.91 30.88 -9.27
C THR A 192 -19.98 31.25 -8.24
N THR A 193 -21.12 31.81 -8.68
CA THR A 193 -22.13 32.39 -7.78
C THR A 193 -22.76 31.34 -6.86
N HIS A 194 -23.14 30.17 -7.39
CA HIS A 194 -23.73 29.10 -6.57
C HIS A 194 -22.69 28.46 -5.66
N TYR A 195 -21.48 28.24 -6.15
CA TYR A 195 -20.36 27.75 -5.36
C TYR A 195 -20.07 28.68 -4.18
N GLN A 196 -19.89 29.97 -4.44
CA GLN A 196 -19.65 30.98 -3.39
C GLN A 196 -20.82 31.06 -2.40
N ASN A 197 -22.06 30.99 -2.87
CA ASN A 197 -23.23 30.97 -1.99
C ASN A 197 -23.29 29.72 -1.09
N PHE A 198 -22.84 28.56 -1.59
CA PHE A 198 -22.73 27.33 -0.81
C PHE A 198 -21.62 27.43 0.24
N VAL A 199 -20.42 27.87 -0.15
CA VAL A 199 -19.31 28.08 0.80
C VAL A 199 -19.69 29.13 1.86
N ASN A 200 -20.38 30.20 1.46
CA ASN A 200 -20.88 31.21 2.38
C ASN A 200 -21.96 30.67 3.33
N SER A 201 -22.83 29.75 2.91
CA SER A 201 -23.82 29.17 3.83
C SER A 201 -23.17 28.29 4.89
N LEU A 202 -22.15 27.50 4.51
CA LEU A 202 -21.29 26.77 5.44
C LEU A 202 -20.64 27.71 6.45
N ARG A 203 -20.03 28.80 5.97
CA ARG A 203 -19.41 29.84 6.81
C ARG A 203 -20.38 30.49 7.80
N MET A 204 -21.62 30.71 7.39
CA MET A 204 -22.64 31.40 8.21
C MET A 204 -23.32 30.49 9.26
N GLY A 205 -22.89 29.23 9.39
CA GLY A 205 -23.30 28.34 10.47
C GLY A 205 -23.67 26.93 10.03
N GLU A 206 -23.83 26.67 8.73
CA GLU A 206 -24.21 25.33 8.24
C GLU A 206 -23.04 24.33 8.32
N LEU A 207 -21.80 24.78 8.55
CA LEU A 207 -20.66 23.88 8.73
C LEU A 207 -20.81 22.99 9.98
N LEU A 208 -21.35 23.51 11.09
CA LEU A 208 -21.63 22.67 12.26
C LEU A 208 -22.68 21.62 11.92
N SER A 209 -23.77 22.01 11.26
CA SER A 209 -24.83 21.09 10.85
C SER A 209 -24.33 20.03 9.86
N PHE A 210 -23.41 20.40 8.97
CA PHE A 210 -22.71 19.46 8.09
C PHE A 210 -21.96 18.39 8.90
N PHE A 211 -21.18 18.80 9.89
CA PHE A 211 -20.45 17.86 10.75
C PHE A 211 -21.34 17.08 11.72
N GLN A 212 -22.49 17.63 12.14
CA GLN A 212 -23.52 16.87 12.88
C GLN A 212 -24.19 15.82 12.00
N LYS A 213 -24.37 16.08 10.71
CA LYS A 213 -24.86 15.08 9.74
C LYS A 213 -23.82 14.01 9.47
N TYR A 214 -22.58 14.41 9.23
CA TYR A 214 -21.45 13.53 8.95
C TYR A 214 -20.51 13.43 10.15
N SER A 215 -21.04 12.93 11.28
CA SER A 215 -20.33 12.92 12.57
C SER A 215 -19.02 12.14 12.53
N VAL A 216 -18.95 11.05 11.76
CA VAL A 216 -17.70 10.30 11.56
C VAL A 216 -16.69 11.12 10.77
N LEU A 217 -17.13 11.88 9.76
CA LEU A 217 -16.24 12.77 9.01
C LEU A 217 -15.67 13.87 9.92
N ALA A 218 -16.48 14.42 10.84
CA ALA A 218 -16.03 15.41 11.82
C ALA A 218 -14.89 14.86 12.70
N ARG A 219 -15.05 13.62 13.18
CA ARG A 219 -14.02 12.89 13.91
C ARG A 219 -12.76 12.68 13.06
N LEU A 220 -12.90 12.20 11.82
CA LEU A 220 -11.77 11.91 10.93
C LEU A 220 -10.96 13.17 10.59
N VAL A 221 -11.63 14.28 10.29
CA VAL A 221 -10.97 15.57 10.00
C VAL A 221 -10.17 16.04 11.22
N ALA A 222 -10.77 16.01 12.41
CA ALA A 222 -10.09 16.45 13.63
C ALA A 222 -8.90 15.54 14.02
N ILE A 223 -9.04 14.22 13.85
CA ILE A 223 -7.96 13.25 14.07
C ILE A 223 -6.84 13.49 13.05
N ALA A 224 -7.16 13.64 11.77
CA ALA A 224 -6.16 13.90 10.72
C ALA A 224 -5.39 15.21 10.97
N THR A 225 -6.06 16.25 11.47
CA THR A 225 -5.41 17.49 11.90
C THR A 225 -4.46 17.26 13.07
N ASN A 226 -4.87 16.52 14.11
CA ASN A 226 -4.01 16.24 15.27
C ASN A 226 -2.79 15.41 14.89
N MET A 227 -2.98 14.33 14.14
CA MET A 227 -1.90 13.47 13.66
C MET A 227 -0.89 14.24 12.82
N TRP A 228 -1.36 15.12 11.93
CA TRP A 228 -0.48 15.96 11.13
C TRP A 228 0.36 16.90 12.02
N VAL A 229 -0.23 17.50 13.06
CA VAL A 229 0.53 18.34 14.01
C VAL A 229 1.60 17.52 14.72
N GLU A 230 1.25 16.35 15.26
CA GLU A 230 2.18 15.49 15.99
C GLU A 230 3.32 14.99 15.11
N GLU A 231 3.02 14.53 13.90
CA GLU A 231 4.00 14.01 12.95
C GLU A 231 4.95 15.11 12.46
N LYS A 232 4.45 16.31 12.14
CA LYS A 232 5.32 17.42 11.74
C LYS A 232 6.14 17.96 12.90
N ALA A 233 5.61 18.00 14.11
CA ALA A 233 6.38 18.40 15.29
C ALA A 233 7.54 17.41 15.53
N GLU A 234 7.24 16.11 15.48
CA GLU A 234 8.22 15.04 15.61
C GLU A 234 9.31 15.13 14.52
N PHE A 235 8.91 15.30 13.26
CA PHE A 235 9.84 15.45 12.14
C PHE A 235 10.76 16.67 12.30
N LEU A 236 10.21 17.84 12.64
CA LEU A 236 11.00 19.07 12.80
C LEU A 236 11.99 18.97 13.97
N GLN A 237 11.59 18.33 15.07
CA GLN A 237 12.46 18.09 16.22
C GLN A 237 13.61 17.12 15.87
N ARG A 238 13.32 16.03 15.17
CA ARG A 238 14.33 15.07 14.68
C ARG A 238 15.28 15.71 13.69
N LEU A 239 14.76 16.43 12.70
CA LEU A 239 15.58 17.17 11.73
C LEU A 239 16.56 18.10 12.45
N ALA A 240 16.07 18.97 13.33
CA ALA A 240 16.91 19.92 14.05
C ALA A 240 17.99 19.24 14.90
N SER A 241 17.63 18.14 15.56
CA SER A 241 18.56 17.37 16.40
C SER A 241 19.64 16.66 15.58
N ASP A 242 19.31 16.24 14.36
CA ASP A 242 20.18 15.43 13.52
C ASP A 242 20.98 16.22 12.48
N LEU A 243 20.76 17.54 12.34
CA LEU A 243 21.56 18.39 11.44
C LEU A 243 23.09 18.19 11.60
N PRO A 244 23.67 18.04 12.82
CA PRO A 244 25.10 17.78 12.96
C PRO A 244 25.56 16.46 12.33
N ILE A 245 24.85 15.36 12.57
CA ILE A 245 25.22 14.04 12.03
C ILE A 245 24.95 13.96 10.52
N ILE A 246 23.91 14.65 10.03
CA ILE A 246 23.65 14.83 8.60
C ILE A 246 24.84 15.55 7.95
N LYS A 247 25.28 16.69 8.51
CA LYS A 247 26.41 17.44 7.98
C LYS A 247 27.69 16.60 7.92
N GLU A 248 27.97 15.85 8.97
CA GLU A 248 29.14 14.95 9.04
C GLU A 248 29.07 13.83 7.99
N THR A 249 27.93 13.15 7.87
CA THR A 249 27.77 11.96 7.01
C THR A 249 27.74 12.33 5.52
N PHE A 250 26.98 13.38 5.18
CA PHE A 250 26.79 13.79 3.78
C PHE A 250 27.90 14.73 3.29
N GLN A 251 28.74 15.28 4.19
CA GLN A 251 29.84 16.20 3.88
C GLN A 251 29.39 17.43 3.09
N GLN A 252 28.15 17.86 3.32
CA GLN A 252 27.52 19.05 2.74
C GLN A 252 26.81 19.79 3.86
N ASP A 253 26.80 21.13 3.81
CA ASP A 253 26.10 21.93 4.81
C ASP A 253 24.58 21.88 4.52
N PRO A 254 23.75 21.33 5.41
CA PRO A 254 22.31 21.47 5.30
C PRO A 254 21.94 22.92 5.62
N ASP A 255 21.68 23.71 4.59
CA ASP A 255 21.29 25.11 4.71
C ASP A 255 19.76 25.26 4.78
N GLN A 256 19.16 26.18 4.03
CA GLN A 256 17.71 26.34 4.01
C GLN A 256 17.06 25.26 3.14
N ILE A 257 15.99 24.65 3.64
CA ILE A 257 15.15 23.76 2.83
C ILE A 257 14.39 24.59 1.79
N VAL A 258 14.52 24.19 0.51
CA VAL A 258 13.87 24.84 -0.64
C VAL A 258 12.74 24.02 -1.25
N ASP A 259 12.73 22.70 -1.03
CA ASP A 259 11.64 21.82 -1.47
C ASP A 259 11.42 20.68 -0.47
N ILE A 260 10.15 20.29 -0.33
CA ILE A 260 9.72 19.17 0.52
C ILE A 260 8.69 18.35 -0.26
N LYS A 261 9.01 17.09 -0.52
CA LYS A 261 8.06 16.11 -1.06
C LYS A 261 7.52 15.24 0.07
N LEU A 262 6.21 15.04 0.06
CA LEU A 262 5.44 14.42 1.14
C LEU A 262 4.56 13.31 0.57
N ASN A 263 3.99 12.48 1.45
CA ASN A 263 3.15 11.34 1.07
C ASN A 263 3.88 10.37 0.12
N LEU A 264 5.16 10.12 0.37
CA LEU A 264 5.99 9.21 -0.44
C LEU A 264 5.85 7.75 0.01
N SER A 265 4.93 7.46 0.92
CA SER A 265 4.58 6.14 1.40
C SER A 265 3.16 6.17 1.96
N ASP A 266 2.59 4.98 2.17
CA ASP A 266 1.38 4.80 2.98
C ASP A 266 1.51 5.47 4.35
N LEU A 267 0.35 5.88 4.89
CA LEU A 267 0.24 6.41 6.24
C LEU A 267 0.20 5.26 7.24
N HIS A 268 1.10 5.29 8.21
CA HIS A 268 1.19 4.31 9.28
C HIS A 268 1.38 5.00 10.62
N ASN A 269 1.13 4.29 11.72
CA ASN A 269 1.54 4.70 13.07
C ASN A 269 1.18 6.17 13.37
N GLN A 270 -0.10 6.52 13.29
CA GLN A 270 -0.65 7.86 13.48
C GLN A 270 -0.27 8.86 12.39
N GLY A 271 -0.42 8.47 11.12
CA GLY A 271 -0.23 9.37 9.98
C GLY A 271 1.22 9.66 9.58
N ARG A 272 2.19 8.88 10.06
CA ARG A 272 3.61 8.98 9.68
C ARG A 272 3.81 8.45 8.26
N SER A 273 4.57 9.20 7.45
CA SER A 273 4.94 8.84 6.07
C SER A 273 6.37 9.29 5.76
N VAL A 274 6.96 8.73 4.70
CA VAL A 274 8.26 9.16 4.18
C VAL A 274 8.22 10.61 3.67
N ILE A 275 9.28 11.38 3.94
CA ILE A 275 9.46 12.78 3.51
C ILE A 275 10.77 12.90 2.75
N ALA A 276 10.80 13.57 1.59
CA ALA A 276 12.04 13.95 0.92
C ALA A 276 12.28 15.46 0.99
N LEU A 277 13.52 15.85 1.23
CA LEU A 277 13.95 17.23 1.41
C LEU A 277 14.96 17.60 0.32
N THR A 278 14.87 18.82 -0.17
CA THR A 278 15.93 19.47 -0.96
C THR A 278 16.38 20.73 -0.23
N PHE A 279 17.67 20.83 0.03
CA PHE A 279 18.34 22.00 0.60
C PHE A 279 18.82 22.93 -0.51
N ALA A 280 18.94 24.24 -0.24
CA ALA A 280 19.45 25.22 -1.19
C ALA A 280 20.88 24.91 -1.64
N SER A 281 21.66 24.22 -0.80
CA SER A 281 22.99 23.70 -1.13
C SER A 281 22.99 22.62 -2.21
N GLY A 282 21.82 22.07 -2.56
CA GLY A 282 21.64 20.95 -3.47
C GLY A 282 21.61 19.59 -2.79
N LEU A 283 21.88 19.52 -1.48
CA LEU A 283 21.72 18.29 -0.70
C LEU A 283 20.27 17.81 -0.76
N LYS A 284 20.06 16.52 -1.02
CA LYS A 284 18.74 15.88 -1.01
C LYS A 284 18.73 14.67 -0.09
N LEU A 285 17.73 14.61 0.78
CA LEU A 285 17.61 13.56 1.80
C LEU A 285 16.20 12.97 1.82
N VAL A 286 16.11 11.71 2.22
CA VAL A 286 14.86 11.03 2.51
C VAL A 286 14.81 10.71 4.01
N TYR A 287 13.82 11.27 4.70
CA TYR A 287 13.46 10.94 6.08
C TYR A 287 12.45 9.81 6.10
N LYS A 288 12.76 8.75 6.84
CA LYS A 288 11.85 7.64 7.09
C LYS A 288 11.51 7.57 8.57
N PRO A 289 10.23 7.63 8.98
CA PRO A 289 9.81 7.55 10.39
C PRO A 289 9.80 6.10 10.91
N ARG A 290 10.82 5.31 10.54
CA ARG A 290 11.08 3.93 10.96
C ARG A 290 12.59 3.66 10.97
N THR A 291 13.03 2.62 11.70
CA THR A 291 14.44 2.21 11.68
C THR A 291 14.93 1.91 10.27
N LEU A 292 16.21 2.20 10.03
CA LEU A 292 16.92 1.89 8.79
C LEU A 292 17.99 0.80 9.01
N GLY A 293 17.77 -0.07 10.01
CA GLY A 293 18.70 -1.16 10.34
C GLY A 293 18.90 -2.15 9.18
N LEU A 294 17.81 -2.50 8.48
CA LEU A 294 17.86 -3.38 7.31
C LEU A 294 18.55 -2.71 6.11
N GLU A 295 18.26 -1.44 5.82
CA GLU A 295 18.98 -0.66 4.80
C GLU A 295 20.48 -0.61 5.12
N SER A 296 20.84 -0.36 6.38
CA SER A 296 22.24 -0.31 6.81
C SER A 296 22.95 -1.65 6.60
N ALA A 297 22.32 -2.76 7.00
CA ALA A 297 22.87 -4.11 6.81
C ALA A 297 23.00 -4.46 5.32
N TYR A 298 22.01 -4.11 4.51
CA TYR A 298 22.01 -4.32 3.07
C TYR A 298 23.14 -3.55 2.38
N PHE A 299 23.31 -2.26 2.66
CA PHE A 299 24.39 -1.48 2.03
C PHE A 299 25.78 -1.90 2.52
N GLN A 300 25.91 -2.45 3.73
CA GLN A 300 27.14 -3.11 4.19
C GLN A 300 27.43 -4.38 3.39
N LEU A 301 26.42 -5.22 3.13
CA LEU A 301 26.56 -6.41 2.27
C LEU A 301 26.97 -6.02 0.85
N LEU A 302 26.33 -5.02 0.25
CA LEU A 302 26.70 -4.53 -1.08
C LEU A 302 28.13 -3.98 -1.10
N ALA A 303 28.55 -3.25 -0.06
CA ALA A 303 29.91 -2.75 0.05
C ALA A 303 30.94 -3.89 0.13
N TRP A 304 30.60 -5.00 0.81
CA TRP A 304 31.41 -6.21 0.82
C TRP A 304 31.47 -6.89 -0.55
N CYS A 305 30.34 -6.99 -1.27
CA CYS A 305 30.31 -7.50 -2.65
C CYS A 305 31.19 -6.65 -3.59
N ASN A 306 31.18 -5.32 -3.44
CA ASN A 306 31.97 -4.41 -4.26
C ASN A 306 33.49 -4.56 -4.07
N GLN A 307 33.94 -5.25 -3.02
CA GLN A 307 35.37 -5.58 -2.83
C GLN A 307 35.81 -6.78 -3.67
N GLN A 308 34.88 -7.44 -4.38
CA GLN A 308 35.13 -8.65 -5.15
C GLN A 308 35.22 -8.31 -6.64
N GLU A 309 36.40 -8.47 -7.23
CA GLU A 309 36.67 -8.08 -8.63
C GLU A 309 35.82 -8.82 -9.67
N VAL A 310 35.27 -9.99 -9.30
CA VAL A 310 34.41 -10.80 -10.18
C VAL A 310 33.03 -10.18 -10.40
N LEU A 311 32.60 -9.24 -9.56
CA LEU A 311 31.27 -8.65 -9.60
C LEU A 311 31.29 -7.22 -10.17
N LEU A 312 30.22 -6.83 -10.86
CA LEU A 312 29.99 -5.41 -11.14
C LEU A 312 29.67 -4.66 -9.84
N PRO A 313 30.25 -3.48 -9.61
CA PRO A 313 30.00 -2.74 -8.37
C PRO A 313 28.56 -2.20 -8.33
N PHE A 314 27.90 -2.38 -7.19
CA PHE A 314 26.62 -1.76 -6.87
C PHE A 314 26.80 -0.32 -6.40
N LYS A 315 25.75 0.49 -6.59
CA LYS A 315 25.67 1.81 -5.98
C LYS A 315 25.32 1.66 -4.49
N ILE A 316 26.16 2.23 -3.62
CA ILE A 316 25.93 2.28 -2.18
C ILE A 316 25.28 3.62 -1.85
N VAL A 317 24.22 3.59 -1.05
CA VAL A 317 23.50 4.78 -0.61
C VAL A 317 23.86 5.04 0.85
N LYS A 318 24.13 6.30 1.20
CA LYS A 318 24.41 6.67 2.60
C LYS A 318 23.13 6.58 3.44
N VAL A 319 23.26 5.99 4.65
CA VAL A 319 22.15 5.77 5.59
C VAL A 319 22.58 6.19 7.00
N ILE A 320 21.68 6.87 7.70
CA ILE A 320 21.77 7.18 9.14
C ILE A 320 20.60 6.49 9.83
N ASP A 321 20.85 5.37 10.52
CA ASP A 321 19.86 4.67 11.34
C ASP A 321 19.82 5.23 12.77
N CYS A 322 18.76 5.99 13.09
CA CYS A 322 18.49 6.51 14.42
C CYS A 322 17.66 5.54 15.28
N LYS A 323 17.67 4.23 14.95
CA LYS A 323 17.02 3.10 15.67
C LYS A 323 15.50 3.06 15.65
N THR A 324 14.82 4.20 15.61
CA THR A 324 13.35 4.27 15.49
C THR A 324 12.89 5.07 14.27
N TYR A 325 13.81 5.80 13.64
CA TYR A 325 13.66 6.55 12.41
C TYR A 325 15.03 6.63 11.71
N GLY A 326 15.13 7.25 10.54
CA GLY A 326 16.44 7.50 9.93
C GLY A 326 16.42 8.39 8.70
N TRP A 327 17.62 8.64 8.18
CA TRP A 327 17.88 9.47 7.01
C TRP A 327 18.63 8.67 5.94
N MET A 328 18.25 8.85 4.69
CA MET A 328 18.87 8.20 3.54
C MET A 328 19.22 9.24 2.48
N GLU A 329 20.35 9.04 1.79
CA GLU A 329 20.69 9.80 0.58
C GLU A 329 19.56 9.66 -0.45
N TYR A 330 19.15 10.77 -1.05
CA TYR A 330 18.18 10.74 -2.13
C TYR A 330 18.80 10.17 -3.40
N VAL A 331 18.17 9.15 -3.99
CA VAL A 331 18.62 8.53 -5.23
C VAL A 331 17.94 9.20 -6.41
N GLU A 332 18.73 9.81 -7.29
CA GLU A 332 18.20 10.43 -8.52
C GLU A 332 17.94 9.40 -9.61
N HIS A 333 16.79 9.54 -10.29
CA HIS A 333 16.51 8.85 -11.54
C HIS A 333 17.33 9.49 -12.65
N LEU A 334 18.24 8.73 -13.26
CA LEU A 334 19.22 9.22 -14.24
C LEU A 334 19.25 8.31 -15.47
N PRO A 335 19.34 8.88 -16.69
CA PRO A 335 19.49 8.08 -17.90
C PRO A 335 20.84 7.36 -17.92
N CYS A 336 20.93 6.23 -18.63
CA CYS A 336 22.21 5.62 -18.94
C CYS A 336 22.96 6.42 -20.02
N ALA A 337 24.30 6.35 -19.96
CA ALA A 337 25.16 7.12 -20.86
C ALA A 337 25.23 6.54 -22.28
N ASP A 338 25.21 5.20 -22.39
CA ASP A 338 25.35 4.47 -23.65
C ASP A 338 24.74 3.05 -23.55
N ALA A 339 24.74 2.32 -24.66
CA ALA A 339 24.20 0.96 -24.72
C ALA A 339 24.97 -0.03 -23.83
N ALA A 340 26.28 0.16 -23.61
CA ALA A 340 27.05 -0.71 -22.73
C ALA A 340 26.70 -0.47 -21.25
N ALA A 341 26.40 0.77 -20.88
CA ALA A 341 25.87 1.15 -19.57
C ALA A 341 24.48 0.53 -19.35
N ALA A 342 23.64 0.44 -20.38
CA ALA A 342 22.37 -0.26 -20.31
C ALA A 342 22.54 -1.78 -20.10
N GLN A 343 23.48 -2.42 -20.79
CA GLN A 343 23.79 -3.84 -20.56
C GLN A 343 24.27 -4.09 -19.12
N ARG A 344 25.18 -3.24 -18.62
CA ARG A 344 25.64 -3.32 -17.22
C ARG A 344 24.53 -3.08 -16.21
N TYR A 345 23.57 -2.19 -16.51
CA TYR A 345 22.39 -1.99 -15.66
C TYR A 345 21.60 -3.28 -15.51
N TYR A 346 21.26 -3.95 -16.60
CA TYR A 346 20.45 -5.17 -16.57
C TYR A 346 21.23 -6.37 -16.01
N GLN A 347 22.54 -6.44 -16.22
CA GLN A 347 23.40 -7.38 -15.52
C GLN A 347 23.38 -7.15 -14.00
N ARG A 348 23.52 -5.90 -13.54
CA ARG A 348 23.37 -5.56 -12.11
C ARG A 348 21.97 -5.86 -11.58
N ALA A 349 20.93 -5.68 -12.38
CA ALA A 349 19.56 -6.04 -12.00
C ALA A 349 19.42 -7.56 -11.78
N GLY A 350 20.06 -8.38 -12.62
CA GLY A 350 20.18 -9.82 -12.41
C GLY A 350 20.93 -10.19 -11.14
N MET A 351 22.07 -9.55 -10.88
CA MET A 351 22.85 -9.75 -9.65
C MET A 351 22.03 -9.36 -8.40
N LEU A 352 21.32 -8.24 -8.47
CA LEU A 352 20.42 -7.76 -7.42
C LEU A 352 19.31 -8.77 -7.15
N LEU A 353 18.67 -9.31 -8.19
CA LEU A 353 17.62 -10.32 -8.06
C LEU A 353 18.11 -11.56 -7.28
N CYS A 354 19.34 -12.01 -7.52
CA CYS A 354 19.93 -13.13 -6.80
C CYS A 354 20.16 -12.82 -5.31
N LEU A 355 20.64 -11.61 -4.99
CA LEU A 355 20.76 -11.17 -3.59
C LEU A 355 19.40 -11.10 -2.90
N LEU A 356 18.37 -10.58 -3.57
CA LEU A 356 17.01 -10.49 -3.03
C LEU A 356 16.38 -11.87 -2.81
N TYR A 357 16.65 -12.82 -3.71
CA TYR A 357 16.29 -14.22 -3.53
C TYR A 357 16.90 -14.78 -2.24
N MET A 358 18.22 -14.66 -2.06
CA MET A 358 18.91 -15.13 -0.85
C MET A 358 18.41 -14.43 0.43
N LEU A 359 18.16 -13.12 0.36
CA LEU A 359 17.63 -12.32 1.47
C LEU A 359 16.12 -12.54 1.71
N GLN A 360 15.48 -13.47 0.99
CA GLN A 360 14.05 -13.79 1.13
C GLN A 360 13.14 -12.54 1.01
N ALA A 361 13.52 -11.60 0.15
CA ALA A 361 12.85 -10.32 0.00
C ALA A 361 11.48 -10.46 -0.67
N THR A 362 10.62 -9.47 -0.43
CA THR A 362 9.35 -9.26 -1.11
C THR A 362 9.13 -7.77 -1.34
N ASP A 363 8.13 -7.41 -2.14
CA ASP A 363 7.66 -6.02 -2.27
C ASP A 363 8.66 -5.07 -2.97
N CYS A 364 9.56 -5.60 -3.81
CA CYS A 364 10.46 -4.81 -4.64
C CYS A 364 9.78 -4.35 -5.95
N HIS A 365 8.61 -3.74 -5.83
CA HIS A 365 7.78 -3.24 -6.94
C HIS A 365 8.32 -1.92 -7.52
N GLN A 366 7.69 -1.42 -8.59
CA GLN A 366 8.14 -0.26 -9.38
C GLN A 366 8.37 1.03 -8.58
N GLU A 367 7.65 1.24 -7.47
CA GLU A 367 7.81 2.43 -6.62
C GLU A 367 9.06 2.37 -5.74
N ASN A 368 9.56 1.16 -5.45
CA ASN A 368 10.70 0.92 -4.57
C ASN A 368 12.04 0.78 -5.33
N LEU A 369 12.01 0.86 -6.66
CA LEU A 369 13.19 0.74 -7.52
C LEU A 369 13.46 2.04 -8.28
N ILE A 370 14.70 2.53 -8.25
CA ILE A 370 15.13 3.69 -9.04
C ILE A 370 16.24 3.29 -10.02
N ALA A 371 16.05 3.62 -11.30
CA ALA A 371 17.08 3.55 -12.33
C ALA A 371 17.99 4.80 -12.25
N SER A 372 19.17 4.65 -11.68
CA SER A 372 20.15 5.72 -11.49
C SER A 372 21.36 5.50 -12.39
N GLY A 373 21.25 5.85 -13.67
CA GLY A 373 22.31 5.65 -14.65
C GLY A 373 22.45 4.16 -14.96
N GLU A 374 23.64 3.59 -14.76
CA GLU A 374 23.86 2.15 -14.92
C GLU A 374 23.58 1.32 -13.65
N HIS A 375 22.89 1.90 -12.66
CA HIS A 375 22.59 1.25 -11.39
C HIS A 375 21.09 1.12 -11.15
N SER A 376 20.66 -0.09 -10.79
CA SER A 376 19.33 -0.37 -10.25
C SER A 376 19.39 -0.30 -8.72
N VAL A 377 18.66 0.63 -8.11
CA VAL A 377 18.79 0.94 -6.68
C VAL A 377 17.46 0.77 -5.98
N LEU A 378 17.43 -0.10 -4.96
CA LEU A 378 16.29 -0.21 -4.05
C LEU A 378 16.33 0.90 -3.01
N ILE A 379 15.18 1.57 -2.84
CA ILE A 379 15.03 2.65 -1.88
C ILE A 379 14.20 2.26 -0.67
N ASP A 380 13.48 1.14 -0.71
CA ASP A 380 12.79 0.56 0.44
C ASP A 380 13.17 -0.91 0.64
N LEU A 381 13.63 -1.23 1.84
CA LEU A 381 14.18 -2.54 2.21
C LEU A 381 13.54 -3.08 3.49
N GLU A 382 12.43 -2.50 3.97
CA GLU A 382 11.80 -2.94 5.23
C GLU A 382 11.16 -4.33 5.15
N THR A 383 11.01 -4.87 3.94
CA THR A 383 10.42 -6.17 3.61
C THR A 383 11.45 -7.21 3.14
N ILE A 384 12.76 -6.91 3.23
CA ILE A 384 13.77 -7.98 3.12
C ILE A 384 13.68 -8.85 4.37
N LEU A 385 14.07 -10.14 4.26
CA LEU A 385 13.88 -11.12 5.33
C LEU A 385 12.40 -11.32 5.72
N GLN A 386 11.49 -11.20 4.76
CA GLN A 386 10.05 -11.31 5.02
C GLN A 386 9.72 -12.66 5.68
N PRO A 387 9.20 -12.65 6.93
CA PRO A 387 8.87 -13.88 7.64
C PRO A 387 7.70 -14.60 6.97
N VAL A 388 7.61 -15.92 7.16
CA VAL A 388 6.52 -16.73 6.64
C VAL A 388 5.71 -17.25 7.82
N ALA A 389 4.46 -16.81 7.88
CA ALA A 389 3.50 -17.26 8.88
C ALA A 389 3.14 -18.74 8.68
N CYS A 390 2.82 -19.41 9.78
CA CYS A 390 2.12 -20.68 9.76
C CYS A 390 0.70 -20.48 9.18
N GLU A 391 0.16 -21.54 8.57
CA GLU A 391 -1.19 -21.49 8.00
C GLU A 391 -2.23 -21.21 9.10
N ILE A 392 -3.23 -20.38 8.77
CA ILE A 392 -4.33 -20.04 9.69
C ILE A 392 -5.19 -21.29 9.98
N ASP A 393 -5.33 -22.17 8.99
CA ASP A 393 -5.92 -23.51 9.15
C ASP A 393 -4.93 -24.57 8.62
N PRO A 394 -4.39 -25.45 9.47
CA PRO A 394 -3.47 -26.51 9.06
C PRO A 394 -4.02 -27.45 7.98
N LYS A 395 -5.35 -27.61 7.87
CA LYS A 395 -5.98 -28.48 6.86
C LYS A 395 -5.75 -27.97 5.43
N ILE A 396 -5.41 -26.70 5.25
CA ILE A 396 -5.16 -26.11 3.92
C ILE A 396 -4.03 -26.84 3.21
N SER A 397 -2.94 -27.17 3.92
CA SER A 397 -1.81 -27.91 3.34
C SER A 397 -2.16 -29.38 3.08
N GLU A 398 -2.92 -30.01 3.97
CA GLU A 398 -3.36 -31.42 3.86
C GLU A 398 -4.29 -31.65 2.66
N VAL A 399 -5.22 -30.72 2.41
CA VAL A 399 -6.19 -30.80 1.31
C VAL A 399 -5.57 -30.35 -0.03
N GLY A 400 -4.51 -29.54 0.03
CA GLY A 400 -3.97 -28.84 -1.14
C GLY A 400 -3.15 -29.69 -2.12
N GLY A 401 -2.64 -30.84 -1.69
CA GLY A 401 -1.95 -31.82 -2.54
C GLY A 401 -0.81 -31.22 -3.39
N ALA A 402 -0.62 -31.73 -4.62
CA ALA A 402 0.45 -31.30 -5.52
C ALA A 402 0.31 -29.81 -5.94
N GLN A 403 -0.93 -29.30 -5.98
CA GLN A 403 -1.20 -27.90 -6.33
C GLN A 403 -0.70 -26.94 -5.25
N TYR A 404 -0.87 -27.29 -3.98
CA TYR A 404 -0.36 -26.48 -2.87
C TYR A 404 1.17 -26.46 -2.89
N GLU A 405 1.81 -27.62 -3.04
CA GLU A 405 3.27 -27.70 -3.15
C GLU A 405 3.80 -26.88 -4.33
N ALA A 406 3.17 -26.97 -5.50
CA ALA A 406 3.53 -26.14 -6.66
C ALA A 406 3.38 -24.64 -6.39
N THR A 407 2.33 -24.25 -5.67
CA THR A 407 2.10 -22.87 -5.27
C THR A 407 3.16 -22.39 -4.28
N GLN A 408 3.53 -23.22 -3.30
CA GLN A 408 4.61 -22.91 -2.35
C GLN A 408 5.97 -22.78 -3.06
N GLN A 409 6.32 -23.69 -3.97
CA GLN A 409 7.57 -23.58 -4.75
C GLN A 409 7.62 -22.30 -5.59
N PHE A 410 6.48 -21.86 -6.13
CA PHE A 410 6.37 -20.59 -6.85
C PHE A 410 6.57 -19.40 -5.91
N PHE A 411 5.97 -19.43 -4.72
CA PHE A 411 6.17 -18.41 -3.69
C PHE A 411 7.57 -18.43 -3.08
N ASP A 412 8.27 -19.56 -3.05
CA ASP A 412 9.65 -19.65 -2.55
C ASP A 412 10.70 -19.44 -3.65
N SER A 413 10.32 -18.83 -4.78
CA SER A 413 11.21 -18.52 -5.90
C SER A 413 11.55 -17.03 -6.02
N VAL A 414 12.42 -16.69 -6.99
CA VAL A 414 12.74 -15.32 -7.42
C VAL A 414 11.52 -14.43 -7.70
N LEU A 415 10.34 -14.99 -7.98
CA LEU A 415 9.13 -14.21 -8.23
C LEU A 415 8.58 -13.51 -6.98
N ARG A 416 8.83 -14.07 -5.80
CA ARG A 416 8.35 -13.46 -4.55
C ARG A 416 9.02 -12.12 -4.26
N THR A 417 10.19 -11.87 -4.84
CA THR A 417 10.89 -10.58 -4.69
C THR A 417 10.03 -9.39 -5.11
N GLY A 418 9.11 -9.57 -6.06
CA GLY A 418 8.34 -8.47 -6.66
C GLY A 418 9.13 -7.69 -7.72
N LEU A 419 10.37 -8.09 -8.01
CA LEU A 419 11.22 -7.44 -9.00
C LEU A 419 10.90 -7.92 -10.43
N LEU A 420 10.48 -9.16 -10.61
CA LEU A 420 10.19 -9.74 -11.92
C LEU A 420 8.76 -9.49 -12.39
N PRO A 421 8.52 -9.34 -13.72
CA PRO A 421 7.18 -9.20 -14.30
C PRO A 421 6.15 -10.16 -13.73
N ARG A 422 5.06 -9.60 -13.20
CA ARG A 422 3.94 -10.38 -12.65
C ARG A 422 2.65 -9.59 -12.78
N TRP A 423 1.63 -10.23 -13.34
CA TRP A 423 0.29 -9.65 -13.42
C TRP A 423 -0.47 -9.79 -12.10
N GLU A 424 -0.93 -8.67 -11.57
CA GLU A 424 -1.89 -8.57 -10.48
C GLU A 424 -3.25 -8.11 -11.02
N PHE A 425 -4.34 -8.66 -10.48
CA PHE A 425 -5.69 -8.35 -10.93
C PHE A 425 -6.38 -7.46 -9.91
N GLY A 426 -6.73 -6.23 -10.31
CA GLY A 426 -7.48 -5.30 -9.47
C GLY A 426 -8.96 -5.69 -9.35
N ALA A 427 -9.68 -5.06 -8.43
CA ALA A 427 -11.09 -5.32 -8.14
C ALA A 427 -12.04 -5.12 -9.35
N GLY A 428 -11.58 -4.45 -10.42
CA GLY A 428 -12.29 -4.27 -11.69
C GLY A 428 -11.99 -5.31 -12.78
N GLY A 429 -11.12 -6.30 -12.50
CA GLY A 429 -10.69 -7.30 -13.48
C GLY A 429 -9.57 -6.84 -14.42
N ASN A 430 -9.07 -5.61 -14.25
CA ASN A 430 -7.87 -5.14 -14.95
C ASN A 430 -6.64 -5.87 -14.40
N ALA A 431 -5.80 -6.38 -15.29
CA ALA A 431 -4.52 -6.95 -14.96
C ALA A 431 -3.43 -5.88 -15.16
N GLU A 432 -2.64 -5.60 -14.14
CA GLU A 432 -1.54 -4.64 -14.17
C GLU A 432 -0.26 -5.32 -13.68
N ASP A 433 0.88 -4.95 -14.25
CA ASP A 433 2.20 -5.44 -13.84
C ASP A 433 2.92 -4.30 -13.12
N ILE A 434 2.90 -4.35 -11.78
CA ILE A 434 3.50 -3.33 -10.91
C ILE A 434 4.92 -3.70 -10.47
N SER A 435 5.49 -4.78 -11.00
CA SER A 435 6.81 -5.28 -10.57
C SER A 435 7.96 -4.34 -10.93
N GLY A 436 9.09 -4.44 -10.23
CA GLY A 436 10.20 -3.49 -10.38
C GLY A 436 10.84 -3.45 -11.78
N LEU A 437 11.00 -4.60 -12.45
CA LEU A 437 11.44 -4.74 -13.84
C LEU A 437 10.28 -5.04 -14.81
N GLY A 438 9.05 -4.97 -14.33
CA GLY A 438 7.84 -5.04 -15.14
C GLY A 438 7.23 -3.65 -15.35
N GLY A 439 6.07 -3.61 -16.00
CA GLY A 439 5.36 -2.34 -16.27
C GLY A 439 6.04 -1.37 -17.26
N VAL A 440 7.25 -1.67 -17.72
CA VAL A 440 8.03 -0.79 -18.61
C VAL A 440 7.60 -0.93 -20.07
N GLY A 441 7.39 0.18 -20.78
CA GLY A 441 7.33 0.23 -22.25
C GLY A 441 5.95 0.10 -22.91
N GLU A 442 4.86 0.02 -22.14
CA GLU A 442 3.50 0.14 -22.67
C GLU A 442 2.81 1.36 -22.03
N GLU A 443 2.10 2.17 -22.82
CA GLU A 443 1.27 3.25 -22.28
C GLU A 443 0.13 2.63 -21.47
N ILE A 444 0.26 2.63 -20.15
CA ILE A 444 -0.80 2.15 -19.27
C ILE A 444 -1.84 3.27 -19.15
N TYR A 445 -3.03 3.02 -19.71
CA TYR A 445 -4.17 3.93 -19.58
C TYR A 445 -4.91 3.64 -18.29
N ILE A 446 -4.79 4.52 -17.31
CA ILE A 446 -5.57 4.45 -16.08
C ILE A 446 -6.82 5.30 -16.20
N ARG A 447 -7.96 4.71 -15.86
CA ARG A 447 -9.22 5.43 -15.73
C ARG A 447 -9.35 5.93 -14.30
N LYS A 448 -9.11 7.22 -14.07
CA LYS A 448 -9.21 7.84 -12.74
C LYS A 448 -10.34 8.86 -12.65
N GLN A 449 -10.87 9.01 -11.44
CA GLN A 449 -11.79 10.11 -11.14
C GLN A 449 -10.98 11.41 -11.03
N LYS A 450 -11.42 12.44 -11.75
CA LYS A 450 -10.80 13.76 -11.75
C LYS A 450 -11.87 14.82 -11.57
N TRP A 451 -11.52 15.81 -10.75
CA TRP A 451 -12.34 17.00 -10.59
C TRP A 451 -12.18 17.93 -11.78
N GLN A 452 -13.30 18.39 -12.33
CA GLN A 452 -13.33 19.41 -13.39
C GLN A 452 -13.99 20.68 -12.88
N ASN A 453 -13.56 21.83 -13.42
CA ASN A 453 -14.07 23.16 -13.07
C ASN A 453 -14.12 23.38 -11.54
N ILE A 454 -13.02 23.02 -10.87
CA ILE A 454 -12.87 23.07 -9.42
C ILE A 454 -13.28 24.46 -8.90
N ASN A 455 -14.08 24.48 -7.83
CA ASN A 455 -14.56 25.69 -7.14
C ASN A 455 -15.42 26.62 -8.01
N THR A 456 -16.21 26.03 -8.92
CA THR A 456 -17.19 26.74 -9.76
C THR A 456 -18.57 26.09 -9.72
N ASP A 457 -19.58 26.74 -10.30
CA ASP A 457 -20.94 26.21 -10.40
C ASP A 457 -21.02 24.93 -11.23
N SER A 458 -20.06 24.75 -12.16
CA SER A 458 -19.93 23.57 -13.04
C SER A 458 -19.00 22.48 -12.46
N MET A 459 -18.59 22.61 -11.20
CA MET A 459 -17.73 21.62 -10.55
C MET A 459 -18.41 20.24 -10.54
N SER A 460 -17.66 19.23 -10.98
CA SER A 460 -18.11 17.84 -11.04
C SER A 460 -16.92 16.88 -11.06
N VAL A 461 -17.16 15.64 -10.66
CA VAL A 461 -16.20 14.54 -10.80
C VAL A 461 -16.50 13.79 -12.10
N LYS A 462 -15.50 13.62 -12.97
CA LYS A 462 -15.59 12.80 -14.18
C LYS A 462 -14.50 11.75 -14.22
N TYR A 463 -14.75 10.67 -14.95
CA TYR A 463 -13.71 9.69 -15.25
C TYR A 463 -12.95 10.14 -16.50
N GLU A 464 -11.64 10.23 -16.37
CA GLU A 464 -10.71 10.49 -17.48
C GLU A 464 -9.73 9.33 -17.59
N SER A 465 -9.39 8.96 -18.82
CA SER A 465 -8.27 8.07 -19.10
C SER A 465 -7.02 8.92 -19.24
N GLU A 466 -6.01 8.65 -18.43
CA GLU A 466 -4.69 9.27 -18.54
C GLU A 466 -3.62 8.19 -18.69
N ILE A 467 -2.56 8.53 -19.42
CA ILE A 467 -1.37 7.68 -19.54
C ILE A 467 -0.58 7.83 -18.23
N LEU A 468 -0.28 6.71 -17.57
CA LEU A 468 0.67 6.68 -16.45
C LEU A 468 2.04 7.16 -16.96
N PRO A 469 2.66 8.17 -16.32
CA PRO A 469 4.01 8.57 -16.67
C PRO A 469 4.99 7.41 -16.43
N ALA A 470 6.10 7.41 -17.16
CA ALA A 470 7.18 6.46 -16.91
C ALA A 470 7.72 6.67 -15.48
N GLU A 471 7.65 5.63 -14.67
CA GLU A 471 8.06 5.64 -13.27
C GLU A 471 9.60 5.61 -13.12
N ALA A 472 10.08 5.96 -11.94
CA ALA A 472 11.51 6.09 -11.65
C ALA A 472 12.30 4.77 -11.76
N ASN A 473 11.63 3.62 -11.83
CA ASN A 473 12.23 2.31 -12.08
C ASN A 473 12.68 2.11 -13.53
N THR A 474 12.18 2.93 -14.47
CA THR A 474 12.42 2.73 -15.90
C THR A 474 13.78 3.26 -16.35
N LEU A 475 14.58 2.43 -17.02
CA LEU A 475 15.86 2.89 -17.60
C LEU A 475 15.61 3.61 -18.92
N SER A 476 16.24 4.78 -19.11
CA SER A 476 16.20 5.50 -20.38
C SER A 476 17.58 5.72 -20.99
N LEU A 477 17.65 5.74 -22.32
CA LEU A 477 18.83 6.06 -23.14
C LEU A 477 18.42 7.07 -24.21
N ASN A 478 19.06 8.24 -24.26
CA ASN A 478 18.75 9.30 -25.24
C ASN A 478 17.25 9.68 -25.28
N GLY A 479 16.58 9.67 -24.11
CA GLY A 479 15.15 9.98 -23.99
C GLY A 479 14.21 8.84 -24.37
N VAL A 480 14.73 7.66 -24.73
CA VAL A 480 13.95 6.47 -25.05
C VAL A 480 13.99 5.51 -23.86
N THR A 481 12.83 5.11 -23.36
CA THR A 481 12.71 4.07 -22.32
C THR A 481 13.08 2.70 -22.90
N LEU A 482 13.98 2.00 -22.24
CA LEU A 482 14.45 0.67 -22.64
C LEU A 482 13.56 -0.41 -22.03
N SER A 483 13.14 -1.37 -22.85
CA SER A 483 12.36 -2.52 -22.39
C SER A 483 13.29 -3.58 -21.75
N PRO A 484 13.01 -4.04 -20.52
CA PRO A 484 13.75 -5.13 -19.90
C PRO A 484 13.71 -6.44 -20.71
N ASN A 485 12.68 -6.62 -21.56
CA ASN A 485 12.56 -7.80 -22.42
C ASN A 485 13.70 -7.90 -23.45
N ASP A 486 14.34 -6.77 -23.80
CA ASP A 486 15.45 -6.74 -24.75
C ASP A 486 16.79 -7.15 -24.10
N TYR A 487 16.81 -7.27 -22.77
CA TYR A 487 18.01 -7.51 -21.95
C TYR A 487 17.87 -8.73 -21.02
N VAL A 488 16.99 -9.68 -21.35
CA VAL A 488 16.76 -10.88 -20.53
C VAL A 488 18.03 -11.70 -20.35
N ASN A 489 18.90 -11.75 -21.37
CA ASN A 489 20.17 -12.48 -21.28
C ASN A 489 21.11 -11.82 -20.26
N GLU A 490 21.25 -10.50 -20.28
CA GLU A 490 22.04 -9.75 -19.30
C GLU A 490 21.53 -9.97 -17.88
N ILE A 491 20.21 -9.99 -17.67
CA ILE A 491 19.59 -10.30 -16.37
C ILE A 491 19.94 -11.73 -15.93
N VAL A 492 19.83 -12.71 -16.81
CA VAL A 492 20.17 -14.11 -16.50
C VAL A 492 21.66 -14.26 -16.19
N ASP A 493 22.53 -13.62 -16.98
CA ASP A 493 23.98 -13.67 -16.79
C ASP A 493 24.39 -13.04 -15.46
N GLY A 494 23.81 -11.89 -15.11
CA GLY A 494 24.02 -11.25 -13.82
C GLY A 494 23.52 -12.09 -12.65
N PHE A 495 22.36 -12.72 -12.79
CA PHE A 495 21.82 -13.62 -11.76
C PHE A 495 22.76 -14.81 -11.54
N ARG A 496 23.18 -15.47 -12.62
CA ARG A 496 24.13 -16.60 -12.57
C ARG A 496 25.45 -16.19 -11.93
N GLN A 497 26.03 -15.06 -12.36
CA GLN A 497 27.30 -14.57 -11.83
C GLN A 497 27.24 -14.34 -10.31
N MET A 498 26.16 -13.74 -9.81
CA MET A 498 25.97 -13.56 -8.37
C MET A 498 25.74 -14.90 -7.67
N TYR A 499 24.95 -15.80 -8.26
CA TYR A 499 24.65 -17.11 -7.68
C TYR A 499 25.91 -17.96 -7.50
N ASP A 500 26.74 -18.04 -8.54
CA ASP A 500 28.01 -18.76 -8.53
C ASP A 500 28.95 -18.16 -7.48
N PHE A 501 29.03 -16.82 -7.44
CA PHE A 501 29.81 -16.11 -6.42
C PHE A 501 29.34 -16.41 -4.98
N LEU A 502 28.04 -16.39 -4.72
CA LEU A 502 27.47 -16.71 -3.40
C LEU A 502 27.77 -18.17 -3.02
N SER A 503 27.70 -19.09 -3.98
CA SER A 503 28.02 -20.51 -3.80
C SER A 503 29.50 -20.71 -3.48
N GLU A 504 30.41 -20.05 -4.20
CA GLU A 504 31.85 -20.10 -3.95
C GLU A 504 32.27 -19.45 -2.62
N ARG A 505 31.54 -18.42 -2.18
CA ARG A 505 31.79 -17.71 -0.91
C ARG A 505 30.94 -18.19 0.25
N GLN A 506 30.23 -19.31 0.09
CA GLN A 506 29.29 -19.83 1.10
C GLN A 506 29.95 -19.96 2.48
N GLU A 507 31.15 -20.54 2.58
CA GLU A 507 31.84 -20.70 3.88
C GLU A 507 32.14 -19.36 4.56
N VAL A 508 32.55 -18.35 3.80
CA VAL A 508 32.84 -17.00 4.31
C VAL A 508 31.55 -16.30 4.75
N LEU A 509 30.48 -16.43 3.98
CA LEU A 509 29.18 -15.83 4.28
C LEU A 509 28.47 -16.49 5.47
N LEU A 510 28.74 -17.78 5.73
CA LEU A 510 28.21 -18.51 6.88
C LEU A 510 29.02 -18.31 8.18
N ALA A 511 30.16 -17.63 8.13
CA ALA A 511 30.96 -17.31 9.31
C ALA A 511 30.25 -16.29 10.23
N ASN A 512 30.57 -16.32 11.52
CA ASN A 512 29.92 -15.46 12.52
C ASN A 512 30.25 -13.96 12.34
N ASP A 513 31.36 -13.63 11.70
CA ASP A 513 31.85 -12.27 11.42
C ASP A 513 31.59 -11.84 9.97
N SER A 514 30.74 -12.57 9.24
CA SER A 514 30.38 -12.25 7.86
C SER A 514 29.47 -11.02 7.77
N PRO A 515 29.33 -10.39 6.58
CA PRO A 515 28.35 -9.33 6.39
C PRO A 515 26.90 -9.75 6.67
N LEU A 516 26.60 -11.06 6.72
CA LEU A 516 25.27 -11.55 7.04
C LEU A 516 24.93 -11.43 8.54
N ALA A 517 25.92 -11.27 9.42
CA ALA A 517 25.70 -11.11 10.86
C ALA A 517 24.87 -9.85 11.19
N ALA A 518 25.00 -8.80 10.37
CA ALA A 518 24.27 -7.53 10.54
C ALA A 518 22.74 -7.68 10.36
N PHE A 519 22.27 -8.78 9.76
CA PHE A 519 20.86 -9.05 9.56
C PHE A 519 20.15 -9.70 10.76
N THR A 520 20.89 -10.06 11.81
CA THR A 520 20.34 -10.63 13.05
C THR A 520 19.70 -9.55 13.92
N HIS A 521 18.61 -9.89 14.61
CA HIS A 521 17.84 -8.99 15.49
C HIS A 521 17.39 -7.69 14.84
N GLN A 522 17.12 -7.74 13.53
CA GLN A 522 16.57 -6.63 12.77
C GLN A 522 15.05 -6.61 12.86
N LYS A 523 14.48 -5.40 12.84
CA LYS A 523 13.04 -5.20 12.75
C LYS A 523 12.63 -5.29 11.28
N VAL A 524 11.84 -6.31 10.96
CA VAL A 524 11.30 -6.55 9.62
C VAL A 524 9.82 -6.17 9.59
N ARG A 525 9.38 -5.40 8.60
CA ARG A 525 7.95 -5.14 8.38
C ARG A 525 7.27 -6.45 7.99
N PHE A 526 6.37 -6.93 8.84
CA PHE A 526 5.57 -8.11 8.54
C PHE A 526 4.30 -7.71 7.79
N LEU A 527 4.29 -7.93 6.48
CA LEU A 527 3.08 -7.83 5.66
C LEU A 527 2.09 -8.96 5.98
N PHE A 528 1.22 -8.74 6.98
CA PHE A 528 0.11 -9.66 7.28
C PHE A 528 -0.93 -9.71 6.15
N ARG A 529 -1.15 -8.56 5.50
CA ARG A 529 -2.05 -8.39 4.36
C ARG A 529 -1.45 -7.32 3.44
N ASN A 530 -1.66 -7.45 2.14
CA ASN A 530 -1.26 -6.45 1.15
C ASN A 530 -1.96 -5.10 1.43
N SER A 531 -1.21 -3.99 1.35
CA SER A 531 -1.70 -2.63 1.63
C SER A 531 -2.86 -2.21 0.73
N GLN A 532 -2.92 -2.67 -0.52
CA GLN A 532 -4.01 -2.39 -1.45
C GLN A 532 -5.37 -2.80 -0.89
N VAL A 533 -5.44 -3.93 -0.17
CA VAL A 533 -6.70 -4.40 0.43
C VAL A 533 -7.19 -3.40 1.48
N TYR A 534 -6.28 -2.84 2.28
CA TYR A 534 -6.62 -1.81 3.25
C TYR A 534 -7.03 -0.51 2.55
N GLY A 535 -6.30 -0.08 1.51
CA GLY A 535 -6.63 1.09 0.71
C GLY A 535 -8.04 1.01 0.10
N ASP A 536 -8.39 -0.13 -0.50
CA ASP A 536 -9.72 -0.38 -1.08
C ASP A 536 -10.83 -0.30 -0.02
N VAL A 537 -10.59 -0.86 1.16
CA VAL A 537 -11.54 -0.81 2.29
C VAL A 537 -11.71 0.64 2.77
N LEU A 538 -10.61 1.37 2.99
CA LEU A 538 -10.65 2.78 3.41
C LEU A 538 -11.42 3.65 2.42
N ASN A 539 -11.10 3.53 1.13
CA ASN A 539 -11.77 4.26 0.05
C ASN A 539 -13.28 4.01 0.04
N LYS A 540 -13.71 2.76 0.26
CA LYS A 540 -15.13 2.40 0.37
C LYS A 540 -15.78 3.05 1.60
N THR A 541 -15.07 3.17 2.72
CA THR A 541 -15.60 3.75 3.96
C THR A 541 -15.77 5.27 3.92
N LEU A 542 -15.19 5.96 2.93
CA LEU A 542 -15.36 7.41 2.72
C LEU A 542 -16.67 7.75 1.98
N ASN A 543 -17.49 6.76 1.62
CA ASN A 543 -18.82 7.04 1.08
C ASN A 543 -19.67 7.81 2.12
N PRO A 544 -20.40 8.87 1.74
CA PRO A 544 -21.19 9.69 2.67
C PRO A 544 -22.20 8.91 3.52
N LYS A 545 -22.66 7.74 3.05
CA LYS A 545 -23.53 6.84 3.83
C LYS A 545 -22.85 6.34 5.12
N TYR A 546 -21.56 6.02 5.07
CA TYR A 546 -20.81 5.47 6.21
C TYR A 546 -20.19 6.57 7.08
N LEU A 547 -20.22 7.82 6.64
CA LEU A 547 -19.64 8.95 7.38
C LEU A 547 -20.61 9.60 8.38
N GLN A 548 -21.85 9.10 8.48
CA GLN A 548 -22.87 9.64 9.39
C GLN A 548 -22.80 8.99 10.77
N HIS A 549 -22.61 7.66 10.82
CA HIS A 549 -22.61 6.89 12.06
C HIS A 549 -21.40 5.95 12.16
N GLY A 550 -20.71 5.97 13.30
CA GLY A 550 -19.49 5.20 13.52
C GLY A 550 -19.72 3.68 13.42
N VAL A 551 -20.85 3.19 13.92
CA VAL A 551 -21.28 1.78 13.78
C VAL A 551 -21.33 1.33 12.33
N ASP A 552 -21.91 2.14 11.44
CA ASP A 552 -22.07 1.77 10.03
C ASP A 552 -20.70 1.71 9.32
N ARG A 553 -19.77 2.60 9.69
CA ARG A 553 -18.38 2.54 9.23
C ARG A 553 -17.64 1.33 9.79
N SER A 554 -17.77 1.04 11.09
CA SER A 554 -17.14 -0.12 11.73
C SER A 554 -17.60 -1.43 11.09
N ILE A 555 -18.89 -1.57 10.76
CA ILE A 555 -19.40 -2.73 10.02
C ILE A 555 -18.66 -2.87 8.68
N GLN A 556 -18.46 -1.79 7.92
CA GLN A 556 -17.74 -1.86 6.64
C GLN A 556 -16.28 -2.26 6.79
N LEU A 557 -15.60 -1.81 7.85
CA LEU A 557 -14.21 -2.17 8.14
C LEU A 557 -14.09 -3.66 8.50
N ASP A 558 -15.07 -4.23 9.19
CA ASP A 558 -15.06 -5.63 9.65
C ASP A 558 -15.11 -6.67 8.50
N VAL A 559 -15.22 -6.23 7.24
CA VAL A 559 -15.03 -7.10 6.07
C VAL A 559 -13.72 -7.89 6.11
N LEU A 560 -12.68 -7.35 6.78
CA LEU A 560 -11.39 -8.00 6.94
C LEU A 560 -11.46 -9.30 7.75
N SER A 561 -12.42 -9.41 8.67
CA SER A 561 -12.65 -10.62 9.48
C SER A 561 -13.02 -11.84 8.62
N ARG A 562 -13.61 -11.61 7.44
CA ARG A 562 -14.04 -12.66 6.51
C ARG A 562 -12.92 -13.64 6.18
N ALA A 563 -11.70 -13.15 6.00
CA ALA A 563 -10.55 -13.98 5.66
C ALA A 563 -10.13 -14.93 6.80
N LEU A 564 -10.43 -14.56 8.05
CA LEU A 564 -10.11 -15.34 9.25
C LEU A 564 -11.22 -16.35 9.61
N LEU A 565 -12.46 -16.07 9.19
CA LEU A 565 -13.63 -16.94 9.45
C LEU A 565 -13.61 -18.26 8.66
N VAL A 566 -12.60 -18.47 7.81
CA VAL A 566 -12.36 -19.75 7.13
C VAL A 566 -11.95 -20.85 8.11
N ALA A 567 -11.26 -20.49 9.20
CA ALA A 567 -10.84 -21.44 10.23
C ALA A 567 -12.03 -21.96 11.05
N ASP A 568 -11.97 -23.24 11.45
CA ASP A 568 -13.00 -23.85 12.30
C ASP A 568 -12.99 -23.25 13.72
N GLU A 569 -11.79 -23.07 14.28
CA GLU A 569 -11.55 -22.51 15.61
C GLU A 569 -11.05 -21.06 15.55
N LYS A 570 -11.14 -20.34 16.67
CA LYS A 570 -10.65 -18.96 16.78
C LYS A 570 -9.13 -18.94 16.60
N PRO A 571 -8.59 -18.35 15.51
CA PRO A 571 -7.15 -18.38 15.28
C PRO A 571 -6.43 -17.48 16.29
N SER A 572 -5.18 -17.82 16.64
CA SER A 572 -4.35 -17.00 17.55
C SER A 572 -4.14 -15.56 17.03
N VAL A 573 -4.10 -15.40 15.70
CA VAL A 573 -4.03 -14.11 15.00
C VAL A 573 -5.32 -13.32 15.00
N TRP A 574 -6.42 -13.84 15.57
CA TRP A 574 -7.68 -13.08 15.65
C TRP A 574 -7.49 -11.70 16.28
N LEU A 575 -6.57 -11.58 17.23
CA LEU A 575 -6.27 -10.31 17.88
C LEU A 575 -5.67 -9.26 16.94
N LEU A 576 -5.05 -9.67 15.83
CA LEU A 576 -4.55 -8.75 14.80
C LEU A 576 -5.69 -7.97 14.12
N LEU A 577 -6.89 -8.57 14.02
CA LEU A 577 -8.06 -7.90 13.46
C LEU A 577 -8.39 -6.63 14.23
N ALA A 578 -8.35 -6.67 15.56
CA ALA A 578 -8.61 -5.49 16.39
C ALA A 578 -7.61 -4.36 16.12
N LEU A 579 -6.34 -4.70 15.85
CA LEU A 579 -5.29 -3.75 15.50
C LEU A 579 -5.44 -3.23 14.07
N GLU A 580 -5.81 -4.10 13.12
CA GLU A 580 -6.16 -3.70 11.75
C GLU A 580 -7.28 -2.65 11.80
N LEU A 581 -8.39 -2.97 12.49
CA LEU A 581 -9.55 -2.10 12.62
C LEU A 581 -9.19 -0.77 13.31
N HIS A 582 -8.39 -0.81 14.38
CA HIS A 582 -8.00 0.41 15.09
C HIS A 582 -7.19 1.39 14.22
N ALA A 583 -6.25 0.88 13.41
CA ALA A 583 -5.50 1.72 12.47
C ALA A 583 -6.42 2.31 11.39
N LEU A 584 -7.29 1.48 10.80
CA LEU A 584 -8.20 1.91 9.74
C LEU A 584 -9.28 2.87 10.24
N GLU A 585 -9.70 2.76 11.50
CA GLU A 585 -10.61 3.69 12.14
C GLU A 585 -10.09 5.13 12.07
N GLN A 586 -8.76 5.32 12.02
CA GLN A 586 -8.07 6.60 11.96
C GLN A 586 -7.43 6.89 10.58
N MET A 587 -7.76 6.08 9.56
CA MET A 587 -7.26 6.17 8.17
C MET A 587 -5.77 5.83 7.99
N ASP A 588 -5.18 5.07 8.92
CA ASP A 588 -3.85 4.50 8.75
C ASP A 588 -3.92 3.08 8.19
N ILE A 589 -2.89 2.69 7.44
CA ILE A 589 -2.64 1.33 7.03
C ILE A 589 -1.98 0.57 8.19
N PRO A 590 -2.47 -0.61 8.59
CA PRO A 590 -1.88 -1.41 9.67
C PRO A 590 -0.40 -1.73 9.43
N TYR A 591 0.41 -1.62 10.49
CA TYR A 591 1.86 -1.84 10.44
C TYR A 591 2.27 -2.85 11.52
N PHE A 592 2.83 -3.98 11.10
CA PHE A 592 3.31 -5.04 11.99
C PHE A 592 4.81 -5.26 11.80
N VAL A 593 5.48 -5.65 12.87
CA VAL A 593 6.94 -5.85 12.90
C VAL A 593 7.27 -7.22 13.47
N ALA A 594 8.25 -7.88 12.88
CA ALA A 594 8.87 -9.10 13.38
C ALA A 594 10.36 -8.86 13.70
N ASP A 595 10.91 -9.65 14.61
CA ASP A 595 12.36 -9.76 14.82
C ASP A 595 12.90 -10.84 13.87
N SER A 596 13.91 -10.51 13.07
CA SER A 596 14.51 -11.44 12.10
C SER A 596 15.11 -12.71 12.72
N SER A 597 15.45 -12.69 14.01
CA SER A 597 15.98 -13.81 14.78
C SER A 597 14.92 -14.59 15.57
N SER A 598 13.64 -14.22 15.48
CA SER A 598 12.55 -14.87 16.22
C SER A 598 11.53 -15.51 15.28
N ASN A 599 10.92 -16.61 15.72
CA ASN A 599 9.74 -17.19 15.07
C ASN A 599 8.42 -16.81 15.77
N ALA A 600 8.48 -15.98 16.81
CA ALA A 600 7.30 -15.44 17.48
C ALA A 600 6.86 -14.11 16.85
N LEU A 601 5.55 -13.85 16.86
CA LEU A 601 5.00 -12.54 16.55
C LEU A 601 4.68 -11.79 17.84
N THR A 602 5.40 -10.70 18.09
CA THR A 602 5.23 -9.87 19.27
C THR A 602 4.31 -8.69 18.98
N ILE A 603 3.22 -8.62 19.72
CA ILE A 603 2.16 -7.62 19.64
C ILE A 603 1.97 -7.06 21.05
N ASN A 604 2.78 -6.09 21.46
CA ASN A 604 2.86 -5.65 22.85
C ASN A 604 1.48 -5.48 23.54
N PRO A 605 1.20 -6.16 24.67
CA PRO A 605 2.09 -7.04 25.46
C PRO A 605 2.02 -8.55 25.11
N VAL A 606 1.25 -8.94 24.09
CA VAL A 606 1.01 -10.32 23.68
C VAL A 606 2.16 -10.86 22.82
N VAL A 607 2.54 -12.10 23.04
CA VAL A 607 3.48 -12.84 22.18
C VAL A 607 2.77 -14.07 21.64
N ILE A 608 2.75 -14.23 20.31
CA ILE A 608 2.26 -15.44 19.64
C ILE A 608 3.47 -16.30 19.28
N GLU A 609 3.78 -17.24 20.17
CA GLU A 609 4.90 -18.19 20.00
C GLU A 609 4.69 -19.09 18.78
N GLY A 610 5.76 -19.34 18.03
CA GLY A 610 5.74 -20.23 16.85
C GLY A 610 4.80 -19.78 15.74
N TYR A 611 4.47 -18.48 15.69
CA TYR A 611 3.61 -17.93 14.64
C TYR A 611 4.24 -18.03 13.25
N PHE A 612 5.55 -17.80 13.16
CA PHE A 612 6.30 -17.95 11.93
C PHE A 612 6.90 -19.35 11.86
N LYS A 613 7.02 -19.90 10.64
CA LYS A 613 7.55 -21.25 10.41
C LYS A 613 8.96 -21.43 10.99
N GLN A 614 9.77 -20.37 10.94
CA GLN A 614 11.14 -20.30 11.48
C GLN A 614 11.63 -18.83 11.45
N PRO A 615 12.71 -18.48 12.19
CA PRO A 615 13.31 -17.15 12.11
C PRO A 615 13.75 -16.77 10.70
N SER A 616 13.61 -15.51 10.32
CA SER A 616 13.95 -15.06 8.97
C SER A 616 15.45 -15.15 8.66
N CYS A 617 16.33 -14.92 9.65
CA CYS A 617 17.76 -15.12 9.49
C CYS A 617 18.09 -16.57 9.16
N ASP A 618 17.44 -17.52 9.84
CA ASP A 618 17.64 -18.95 9.56
C ASP A 618 17.16 -19.32 8.16
N ARG A 619 16.10 -18.67 7.65
CA ARG A 619 15.65 -18.84 6.25
C ARG A 619 16.67 -18.36 5.25
N MET A 620 17.22 -17.16 5.45
CA MET A 620 18.29 -16.61 4.60
C MET A 620 19.49 -17.56 4.57
N ILE A 621 19.95 -18.01 5.75
CA ILE A 621 21.06 -18.95 5.88
C ILE A 621 20.74 -20.30 5.23
N SER A 622 19.48 -20.77 5.37
CA SER A 622 19.04 -21.99 4.70
C SER A 622 19.03 -21.83 3.19
N CYS A 623 18.55 -20.71 2.64
CA CYS A 623 18.60 -20.45 1.20
C CYS A 623 20.05 -20.52 0.68
N LEU A 624 20.99 -19.88 1.38
CA LEU A 624 22.40 -19.89 1.02
C LEU A 624 23.02 -21.31 1.04
N ARG A 625 22.63 -22.15 1.99
CA ARG A 625 23.08 -23.56 2.08
C ARG A 625 22.51 -24.46 1.00
N HIS A 626 21.34 -24.14 0.47
CA HIS A 626 20.65 -24.95 -0.55
C HIS A 626 20.98 -24.54 -1.99
N LEU A 627 21.86 -23.55 -2.19
CA LEU A 627 22.32 -23.18 -3.52
C LEU A 627 22.95 -24.39 -4.23
N SER A 628 22.49 -24.69 -5.43
CA SER A 628 22.90 -25.85 -6.23
C SER A 628 22.62 -25.62 -7.71
N ASP A 629 23.24 -26.42 -8.57
CA ASP A 629 23.01 -26.35 -10.03
C ASP A 629 21.53 -26.56 -10.40
N ALA A 630 20.82 -27.40 -9.64
CA ALA A 630 19.40 -27.67 -9.85
C ALA A 630 18.53 -26.45 -9.49
N ASP A 631 18.80 -25.81 -8.35
CA ASP A 631 18.10 -24.59 -7.95
C ASP A 631 18.42 -23.43 -8.91
N LEU A 632 19.69 -23.22 -9.27
CA LEU A 632 20.08 -22.22 -10.26
C LEU A 632 19.32 -22.39 -11.59
N ALA A 633 19.26 -23.62 -12.11
CA ALA A 633 18.54 -23.91 -13.34
C ALA A 633 17.03 -23.63 -13.21
N GLN A 634 16.44 -23.94 -12.05
CA GLN A 634 15.04 -23.65 -11.76
C GLN A 634 14.78 -22.14 -11.71
N GLN A 635 15.57 -21.38 -10.97
CA GLN A 635 15.39 -19.92 -10.86
C GLN A 635 15.57 -19.24 -12.22
N ILE A 636 16.58 -19.63 -13.02
CA ILE A 636 16.76 -19.11 -14.39
C ILE A 636 15.53 -19.40 -15.27
N SER A 637 14.97 -20.61 -15.19
CA SER A 637 13.76 -20.94 -15.96
C SER A 637 12.56 -20.07 -15.55
N ILE A 638 12.48 -19.69 -14.28
CA ILE A 638 11.42 -18.81 -13.76
C ILE A 638 11.64 -17.36 -14.22
N ILE A 639 12.89 -16.86 -14.19
CA ILE A 639 13.27 -15.54 -14.72
C ILE A 639 12.87 -15.43 -16.18
N GLN A 640 13.29 -16.39 -17.01
CA GLN A 640 12.95 -16.39 -18.43
C GLN A 640 11.44 -16.50 -18.65
N GLY A 641 10.77 -17.38 -17.89
CA GLY A 641 9.33 -17.58 -17.97
C GLY A 641 8.51 -16.32 -17.65
N SER A 642 8.95 -15.50 -16.70
CA SER A 642 8.24 -14.27 -16.32
C SER A 642 8.20 -13.27 -17.50
N PHE A 643 9.35 -13.03 -18.15
CA PHE A 643 9.44 -12.16 -19.33
C PHE A 643 8.72 -12.74 -20.56
N TYR A 644 8.84 -14.05 -20.84
CA TYR A 644 8.15 -14.66 -21.99
C TYR A 644 6.61 -14.63 -21.85
N SER A 645 6.08 -14.82 -20.63
CA SER A 645 4.64 -14.79 -20.40
C SER A 645 3.99 -13.45 -20.77
N ARG A 646 4.75 -12.36 -20.65
CA ARG A 646 4.32 -11.00 -21.04
C ARG A 646 4.19 -10.88 -22.56
N ILE A 647 5.20 -11.36 -23.30
CA ILE A 647 5.21 -11.30 -24.78
C ILE A 647 4.08 -12.14 -25.38
N ALA A 648 3.84 -13.34 -24.86
CA ALA A 648 2.81 -14.25 -25.39
C ALA A 648 1.39 -13.65 -25.35
N ARG A 649 1.10 -12.79 -24.36
CA ARG A 649 -0.17 -12.06 -24.28
C ARG A 649 -0.23 -10.82 -25.16
N SER A 650 0.88 -10.09 -25.30
CA SER A 650 0.97 -8.98 -26.26
C SER A 650 0.64 -9.48 -27.67
N MET A 651 1.17 -10.63 -28.08
CA MET A 651 0.85 -11.24 -29.38
C MET A 651 -0.64 -11.60 -29.56
N THR A 652 -1.37 -11.95 -28.49
CA THR A 652 -2.83 -12.23 -28.60
C THR A 652 -3.70 -10.98 -28.72
N ASN A 653 -3.17 -9.80 -28.36
CA ASN A 653 -3.88 -8.51 -28.43
C ASN A 653 -3.50 -7.67 -29.66
N VAL A 654 -2.53 -8.11 -30.46
CA VAL A 654 -2.13 -7.44 -31.70
C VAL A 654 -3.12 -7.79 -32.82
N THR A 655 -3.94 -6.83 -33.24
CA THR A 655 -4.49 -6.84 -34.61
C THR A 655 -3.32 -6.88 -35.59
N PRO A 656 -3.34 -7.72 -36.64
CA PRO A 656 -2.18 -8.15 -37.41
C PRO A 656 -1.64 -7.05 -38.34
N ASN A 657 -1.05 -6.01 -37.76
CA ASN A 657 -0.43 -4.89 -38.48
C ASN A 657 0.87 -4.44 -37.80
N ASN A 658 1.64 -5.39 -37.26
CA ASN A 658 3.01 -5.11 -36.83
C ASN A 658 3.97 -5.40 -38.01
N PRO A 659 4.70 -4.42 -38.57
CA PRO A 659 5.51 -4.62 -39.79
C PRO A 659 6.83 -5.39 -39.57
N GLY A 660 7.10 -5.88 -38.36
CA GLY A 660 8.42 -6.38 -37.96
C GLY A 660 8.63 -7.90 -37.99
N LEU A 661 7.59 -8.71 -38.20
CA LEU A 661 7.70 -10.18 -38.26
C LEU A 661 7.30 -10.67 -39.65
N ASP A 662 8.29 -10.83 -40.51
CA ASP A 662 8.13 -11.55 -41.77
C ASP A 662 8.01 -13.05 -41.47
N LEU A 663 6.78 -13.50 -41.22
CA LEU A 663 6.45 -14.91 -40.99
C LEU A 663 6.77 -15.77 -42.22
N ASP A 664 6.90 -15.17 -43.41
CA ASP A 664 7.26 -15.86 -44.65
C ASP A 664 8.77 -16.12 -44.77
N ALA A 665 9.61 -15.49 -43.91
CA ALA A 665 11.06 -15.70 -43.85
C ALA A 665 11.49 -16.86 -42.93
N ILE A 666 10.57 -17.44 -42.15
CA ILE A 666 10.87 -18.55 -41.23
C ILE A 666 10.68 -19.87 -41.98
N ALA A 667 11.77 -20.59 -42.25
CA ALA A 667 11.68 -21.92 -42.83
C ALA A 667 10.86 -22.86 -41.92
N PRO A 668 9.77 -23.46 -42.42
CA PRO A 668 8.93 -24.33 -41.59
C PRO A 668 9.70 -25.58 -41.18
N LEU A 669 9.59 -25.96 -39.90
CA LEU A 669 10.17 -27.18 -39.37
C LEU A 669 9.61 -28.40 -40.10
N THR A 670 10.48 -29.38 -40.38
CA THR A 670 10.05 -30.66 -40.93
C THR A 670 9.22 -31.46 -39.89
N PRO A 671 8.37 -32.41 -40.32
CA PRO A 671 7.62 -33.27 -39.39
C PRO A 671 8.51 -34.00 -38.37
N ALA A 672 9.72 -34.41 -38.76
CA ALA A 672 10.67 -35.05 -37.86
C ALA A 672 11.23 -34.07 -36.80
N GLN A 673 11.53 -32.84 -37.19
CA GLN A 673 11.94 -31.78 -36.26
C GLN A 673 10.81 -31.40 -35.31
N LEU A 674 9.57 -31.31 -35.78
CA LEU A 674 8.41 -31.06 -34.93
C LEU A 674 8.21 -32.16 -33.87
N VAL A 675 8.37 -33.42 -34.25
CA VAL A 675 8.29 -34.55 -33.29
C VAL A 675 9.45 -34.51 -32.31
N GLN A 676 10.66 -34.19 -32.78
CA GLN A 676 11.84 -34.07 -31.92
C GLN A 676 11.66 -32.94 -30.89
N GLU A 677 11.18 -31.77 -31.32
CA GLU A 677 10.84 -30.66 -30.42
C GLU A 677 9.73 -31.04 -29.45
N ALA A 678 8.66 -31.71 -29.92
CA ALA A 678 7.59 -32.16 -29.03
C ALA A 678 8.07 -33.17 -27.98
N VAL A 679 8.98 -34.07 -28.33
CA VAL A 679 9.62 -35.02 -27.40
C VAL A 679 10.51 -34.28 -26.41
N GLU A 680 11.26 -33.27 -26.86
CA GLU A 680 12.14 -32.50 -26.00
C GLU A 680 11.34 -31.63 -25.01
N ILE A 681 10.26 -31.00 -25.47
CA ILE A 681 9.26 -30.35 -24.60
C ILE A 681 8.68 -31.36 -23.61
N GLY A 682 8.32 -32.57 -24.06
CA GLY A 682 7.80 -33.63 -23.20
C GLY A 682 8.76 -34.06 -22.08
N LYS A 683 10.05 -34.22 -22.40
CA LYS A 683 11.09 -34.51 -21.40
C LYS A 683 11.30 -33.35 -20.42
N GLN A 684 11.31 -32.11 -20.92
CA GLN A 684 11.42 -30.93 -20.07
C GLN A 684 10.23 -30.80 -19.12
N LEU A 685 9.01 -31.06 -19.60
CA LEU A 685 7.80 -31.08 -18.76
C LEU A 685 7.86 -32.18 -17.70
N GLN A 686 8.34 -33.38 -18.06
CA GLN A 686 8.48 -34.49 -17.11
C GLN A 686 9.54 -34.22 -16.04
N GLN A 687 10.69 -33.63 -16.41
CA GLN A 687 11.75 -33.25 -15.46
C GLN A 687 11.32 -32.14 -14.49
N ARG A 688 10.38 -31.28 -14.92
CA ARG A 688 9.88 -30.13 -14.14
C ARG A 688 8.56 -30.43 -13.41
N ALA A 689 8.11 -31.68 -13.43
CA ALA A 689 6.85 -32.09 -12.80
C ALA A 689 6.98 -32.11 -11.27
N ILE A 690 5.99 -31.54 -10.58
CA ILE A 690 5.90 -31.52 -9.11
C ILE A 690 4.93 -32.63 -8.69
N TYR A 691 5.38 -33.48 -7.78
CA TYR A 691 4.65 -34.65 -7.29
C TYR A 691 4.30 -34.47 -5.82
N SER A 692 3.04 -34.70 -5.44
CA SER A 692 2.65 -34.66 -4.03
C SER A 692 3.23 -35.84 -3.25
N GLY A 693 3.80 -35.56 -2.08
CA GLY A 693 4.22 -36.60 -1.13
C GLY A 693 3.07 -37.39 -0.49
N LEU A 694 1.84 -36.86 -0.52
CA LEU A 694 0.66 -37.44 0.13
C LEU A 694 -0.18 -38.33 -0.79
N HIS A 695 -0.15 -38.08 -2.11
CA HIS A 695 -0.91 -38.85 -3.11
C HIS A 695 -0.08 -39.09 -4.37
N SER A 696 0.41 -40.33 -4.56
CA SER A 696 1.35 -40.73 -5.63
C SER A 696 0.82 -40.61 -7.07
N ASN A 697 -0.43 -40.17 -7.27
CA ASN A 697 -1.08 -40.06 -8.58
C ASN A 697 -1.36 -38.60 -9.02
N GLU A 698 -1.01 -37.60 -8.20
CA GLU A 698 -1.19 -36.18 -8.57
C GLU A 698 0.12 -35.55 -9.01
N VAL A 699 0.12 -35.00 -10.23
CA VAL A 699 1.28 -34.37 -10.88
C VAL A 699 0.90 -32.98 -11.35
N HIS A 700 1.67 -31.96 -10.98
CA HIS A 700 1.54 -30.60 -11.51
C HIS A 700 2.67 -30.30 -12.50
N LEU A 701 2.32 -30.01 -13.75
CA LEU A 701 3.27 -29.73 -14.83
C LEU A 701 3.61 -28.23 -14.91
N GLY A 702 4.34 -27.73 -13.91
CA GLY A 702 5.00 -26.40 -13.96
C GLY A 702 4.12 -25.21 -14.38
N LEU A 703 4.76 -24.16 -14.90
CA LEU A 703 4.16 -22.84 -15.21
C LEU A 703 3.01 -22.90 -16.23
N CYS A 704 1.80 -23.21 -15.76
CA CYS A 704 0.58 -22.76 -16.41
C CYS A 704 0.32 -21.31 -15.98
N SER A 705 -0.11 -20.46 -16.91
CA SER A 705 -0.71 -19.14 -16.63
C SER A 705 -2.05 -19.32 -15.89
N GLY A 706 -1.98 -19.81 -14.66
CA GLY A 706 -3.10 -20.17 -13.82
C GLY A 706 -3.68 -18.94 -13.13
N THR A 707 -4.47 -18.14 -13.83
CA THR A 707 -5.30 -17.08 -13.22
C THR A 707 -6.79 -17.20 -13.56
N LEU A 708 -7.25 -18.37 -14.01
CA LEU A 708 -8.65 -18.57 -14.46
C LEU A 708 -9.62 -19.23 -13.46
N LYS A 709 -9.24 -19.49 -12.20
CA LYS A 709 -10.17 -20.15 -11.23
C LYS A 709 -10.81 -19.26 -10.17
N GLY A 710 -10.71 -17.94 -10.29
CA GLY A 710 -11.37 -17.00 -9.36
C GLY A 710 -12.79 -16.55 -9.75
N ALA A 711 -13.19 -16.66 -11.02
CA ALA A 711 -14.40 -16.00 -11.52
C ALA A 711 -15.45 -16.92 -12.19
N ALA A 712 -15.19 -18.24 -12.28
CA ALA A 712 -16.06 -19.16 -13.01
C ALA A 712 -16.59 -20.30 -12.13
N THR A 713 -17.26 -19.97 -11.03
CA THR A 713 -18.25 -20.86 -10.38
C THR A 713 -19.64 -20.26 -10.45
N GLN A 714 -20.03 -19.75 -11.62
CA GLN A 714 -21.43 -19.51 -11.98
C GLN A 714 -21.61 -19.76 -13.47
N THR A 715 -21.66 -21.03 -13.86
CA THR A 715 -22.46 -21.55 -15.00
C THR A 715 -22.24 -23.05 -15.08
N LYS A 716 -23.29 -23.83 -14.82
CA LYS A 716 -23.31 -25.27 -15.12
C LYS A 716 -23.18 -25.45 -16.64
N PRO A 717 -22.24 -26.26 -17.15
CA PRO A 717 -22.40 -26.82 -18.49
C PRO A 717 -23.52 -27.86 -18.41
N LYS A 718 -24.61 -27.63 -19.14
CA LYS A 718 -25.52 -28.71 -19.52
C LYS A 718 -24.73 -29.70 -20.39
N GLY A 719 -24.84 -30.97 -20.04
CA GLY A 719 -23.91 -32.02 -20.44
C GLY A 719 -23.80 -32.31 -21.93
N PHE A 720 -22.80 -33.12 -22.28
CA PHE A 720 -22.98 -34.28 -23.15
C PHE A 720 -22.01 -35.39 -22.74
N THR A 721 -22.61 -36.57 -22.65
CA THR A 721 -22.20 -37.95 -22.35
C THR A 721 -20.78 -38.41 -22.67
N SER A 722 -20.27 -39.23 -21.75
CA SER A 722 -19.21 -40.23 -21.93
C SER A 722 -19.48 -41.16 -23.11
N LEU A 723 -18.44 -41.49 -23.87
CA LEU A 723 -18.32 -42.79 -24.53
C LEU A 723 -16.91 -43.31 -24.27
N ALA A 724 -16.85 -44.40 -23.51
CA ALA A 724 -15.71 -45.28 -23.42
C ALA A 724 -15.53 -46.04 -24.74
N GLY A 725 -14.27 -46.30 -25.09
CA GLY A 725 -13.82 -47.12 -26.21
C GLY A 725 -12.30 -47.20 -26.17
#